data_AF-M5XGN7-F1
#
_entry.id   AF-M5XGN7-F1
#
_cell.length_a   1.000
_cell.length_b   1.000
_cell.length_c   1.000
_cell.angle_alpha   90.00
_cell.angle_beta   90.00
_cell.angle_gamma   90.00
#
_symmetry.space_group_name_H-M   'P 1'
#
loop_
_entity.id
_entity.type
_entity.pdbx_description
1 polymer ?
#
loop_
_entity_poly.entity_id
_entity_poly.type
_entity_poly.pdbx_seq_one_letter_code
_entity_poly.pdbx_strand_id
1 'polypeptide(L)'
;MTGENTFSPSDQAFSANSNLHITIQEGSQNSEQLLENENNDLENDCEQLFEIEGNEPESERDDTSDQLFDIQSNDHENDGGDINEHLFEIEGNDHESSRDDRTIIDYQNGGSQEKAYPPPVVGLEFDSYDDAYNYYNCYAKELGFAIRVKSSWTKRNSKEKRGAVLCCNCEGFKTIKDANSRKKETRTGCLAMIRLRLVESNRWRVDEVKLEHNHLFDPERAQNSKSHKRMDSGAKRKMEPTVDVEVRTIKLYRTPVVDAVGYGSSNSNEGETNNHVDRSKRLKLKNGDARAIYKYFCRVQLTDPNFFYVIDLNDEGYSRNVFWIDSRSRAAYNYFGDVVSFETTCLSNNYEIPLVAFVGVNHHGQTILLGCGLLADETLETYIWLFRAWLTCMSGRPPQTIITNQCKAMQSALAEVFPRAHHRLSSSHVMQSILENMGAIQEYEAFQMILSRTVYDSIKVDEFELAWEHMIQRFGIRDHEFIQTLYDDREQWVPVYSKDTFFAVMPNFQKGESTNPFFDGYVHQQTSLEEFLDVYDVVLEKKRQEEARNDFESRELTPMLRTRCYYELQLSKFYTKDVFIKFQDEVVMMSSCFSITQVHTNGPIVTYMIKEREGEEIMRDNNRNFEVMYDKAGAEVRCMCSCFNLNGYLCRHALCILNYNGVEEIPFQYILSRWRKDFKRLYVPDLGSNNVDITNPVQWFDHLYRRAMQVVQEGMISQDHYMVSWQAFKESLNKVRLVADKHV
;
A
#
# COMPACT_ATOMS: atom_id res chain seq x y z
N MET A 1 3.20 -13.67 -70.90
CA MET A 1 3.65 -14.07 -72.26
C MET A 1 5.17 -14.01 -72.26
N THR A 2 5.85 -14.98 -72.92
CA THR A 2 7.27 -14.93 -73.44
C THR A 2 8.36 -14.36 -72.50
N GLY A 3 9.41 -15.07 -72.07
CA GLY A 3 10.09 -16.24 -72.68
C GLY A 3 11.03 -15.81 -73.82
N GLU A 4 12.20 -16.41 -74.09
CA GLU A 4 12.90 -17.60 -73.53
C GLU A 4 14.37 -17.65 -74.07
N ASN A 5 15.34 -18.48 -73.65
CA ASN A 5 15.44 -19.49 -72.57
C ASN A 5 16.74 -19.32 -71.70
N THR A 6 17.96 -19.88 -71.90
CA THR A 6 18.50 -20.90 -72.82
C THR A 6 19.75 -21.67 -72.28
N PHE A 7 19.57 -22.82 -71.58
CA PHE A 7 20.40 -24.09 -71.58
C PHE A 7 21.94 -24.07 -71.21
N SER A 8 22.63 -25.09 -70.63
CA SER A 8 22.33 -26.41 -69.97
C SER A 8 23.68 -27.15 -69.61
N PRO A 9 23.75 -28.41 -69.09
CA PRO A 9 22.92 -29.17 -68.13
C PRO A 9 23.74 -30.03 -67.09
N SER A 10 23.06 -30.90 -66.31
CA SER A 10 23.53 -32.16 -65.64
C SER A 10 24.46 -32.06 -64.41
N ASP A 11 24.41 -32.93 -63.38
CA ASP A 11 23.49 -34.08 -63.11
C ASP A 11 23.34 -34.48 -61.61
N GLN A 12 22.27 -35.24 -61.31
CA GLN A 12 22.04 -36.13 -60.14
C GLN A 12 22.04 -35.59 -58.69
N ALA A 13 21.56 -36.43 -57.75
CA ALA A 13 21.16 -36.07 -56.38
C ALA A 13 21.47 -37.19 -55.33
N PHE A 14 21.50 -36.86 -54.04
CA PHE A 14 21.52 -37.84 -52.92
C PHE A 14 20.96 -37.28 -51.60
N SER A 15 20.77 -38.15 -50.60
CA SER A 15 20.03 -37.89 -49.35
C SER A 15 20.68 -38.47 -48.08
N ALA A 16 20.63 -37.69 -46.99
CA ALA A 16 20.48 -38.09 -45.57
C ALA A 16 21.50 -39.00 -44.83
N ASN A 17 21.59 -38.72 -43.51
CA ASN A 17 21.85 -39.59 -42.35
C ASN A 17 23.24 -39.81 -41.71
N SER A 18 23.17 -39.80 -40.36
CA SER A 18 23.86 -40.63 -39.35
C SER A 18 25.17 -40.19 -38.64
N ASN A 19 25.03 -40.02 -37.32
CA ASN A 19 25.89 -40.35 -36.16
C ASN A 19 27.33 -40.87 -36.38
N LEU A 20 28.30 -40.43 -35.56
CA LEU A 20 28.76 -41.18 -34.35
C LEU A 20 29.90 -40.47 -33.55
N HIS A 21 30.03 -40.91 -32.28
CA HIS A 21 31.12 -40.76 -31.28
C HIS A 21 32.57 -40.51 -31.75
N ILE A 22 33.38 -39.89 -30.86
CA ILE A 22 34.55 -40.55 -30.21
C ILE A 22 35.07 -39.72 -29.00
N THR A 23 35.93 -40.31 -28.15
CA THR A 23 36.19 -39.90 -26.75
C THR A 23 37.68 -39.60 -26.44
N ILE A 24 37.89 -38.77 -25.41
CA ILE A 24 39.10 -38.47 -24.59
C ILE A 24 40.31 -39.43 -24.69
N GLN A 25 41.54 -38.88 -24.75
CA GLN A 25 42.69 -39.35 -23.92
C GLN A 25 43.74 -38.25 -23.63
N GLU A 26 44.65 -38.52 -22.68
CA GLU A 26 45.49 -37.56 -21.92
C GLU A 26 46.92 -37.29 -22.48
N GLY A 27 47.65 -36.32 -21.92
CA GLY A 27 49.02 -35.93 -22.35
C GLY A 27 49.83 -35.11 -21.33
N SER A 28 50.43 -35.78 -20.35
CA SER A 28 51.10 -35.28 -19.13
C SER A 28 52.34 -34.34 -19.26
N GLN A 29 52.53 -33.48 -18.24
CA GLN A 29 53.79 -33.11 -17.53
C GLN A 29 54.73 -31.91 -17.89
N ASN A 30 55.10 -31.20 -16.79
CA ASN A 30 56.39 -30.55 -16.41
C ASN A 30 56.81 -29.14 -16.91
N SER A 31 56.67 -28.14 -16.02
CA SER A 31 57.76 -27.43 -15.28
C SER A 31 57.08 -26.51 -14.21
N GLU A 32 57.48 -26.46 -12.93
CA GLU A 32 58.70 -25.84 -12.34
C GLU A 32 58.80 -24.31 -12.58
N GLN A 33 59.05 -23.42 -11.60
CA GLN A 33 59.47 -23.54 -10.18
C GLN A 33 59.21 -22.20 -9.42
N LEU A 34 59.05 -22.23 -8.07
CA LEU A 34 59.55 -21.27 -7.02
C LEU A 34 59.21 -19.75 -7.14
N LEU A 35 58.96 -18.92 -6.09
CA LEU A 35 58.89 -18.95 -4.61
C LEU A 35 57.74 -17.97 -4.20
N GLU A 36 57.32 -17.72 -2.96
CA GLU A 36 57.97 -17.76 -1.63
C GLU A 36 56.91 -17.91 -0.52
N ASN A 37 57.27 -18.46 0.65
CA ASN A 37 56.40 -18.57 1.84
C ASN A 37 56.93 -17.67 2.97
N GLU A 38 56.05 -17.16 3.83
CA GLU A 38 56.30 -17.22 5.29
C GLU A 38 54.98 -17.16 6.08
N ASN A 39 54.74 -18.18 6.91
CA ASN A 39 53.63 -18.26 7.88
C ASN A 39 54.14 -17.85 9.27
N ASN A 40 53.23 -17.46 10.16
CA ASN A 40 53.25 -17.86 11.58
C ASN A 40 51.89 -17.58 12.24
N ASP A 41 51.04 -18.60 12.22
CA ASP A 41 50.18 -19.12 13.28
C ASP A 41 49.63 -18.18 14.37
N LEU A 42 48.31 -18.26 14.58
CA LEU A 42 47.74 -18.57 15.89
C LEU A 42 46.36 -19.25 15.73
N GLU A 43 46.19 -20.38 16.40
CA GLU A 43 44.97 -21.19 16.47
C GLU A 43 43.91 -20.46 17.37
N ASN A 44 42.65 -20.91 17.56
CA ASN A 44 42.14 -22.27 17.62
C ASN A 44 40.59 -22.34 17.68
N ASP A 45 40.00 -23.49 17.34
CA ASP A 45 38.67 -24.06 17.74
C ASP A 45 37.37 -23.20 17.68
N CYS A 46 36.18 -23.75 17.41
CA CYS A 46 35.72 -25.14 17.52
C CYS A 46 34.54 -25.44 16.56
N GLU A 47 34.48 -26.64 15.98
CA GLU A 47 33.24 -27.26 15.49
C GLU A 47 32.77 -28.32 16.50
N GLN A 48 31.47 -28.38 16.79
CA GLN A 48 30.83 -29.59 17.32
C GLN A 48 29.48 -29.84 16.66
N LEU A 49 29.35 -31.00 16.02
CA LEU A 49 28.06 -31.56 15.62
C LEU A 49 27.31 -32.05 16.86
N PHE A 50 25.98 -32.01 16.79
CA PHE A 50 25.12 -32.93 17.52
C PHE A 50 24.01 -33.43 16.59
N GLU A 51 24.11 -34.70 16.20
CA GLU A 51 22.99 -35.48 15.68
C GLU A 51 22.09 -35.89 16.86
N ILE A 52 20.77 -35.85 16.68
CA ILE A 52 19.81 -36.54 17.56
C ILE A 52 18.77 -37.21 16.66
N GLU A 53 18.58 -38.52 16.84
CA GLU A 53 17.64 -39.34 16.08
C GLU A 53 16.21 -39.25 16.63
N GLY A 54 15.23 -39.44 15.74
CA GLY A 54 13.98 -40.17 16.03
C GLY A 54 12.93 -39.52 16.93
N ASN A 55 11.74 -39.26 16.36
CA ASN A 55 10.57 -40.13 16.56
C ASN A 55 9.35 -39.60 15.78
N GLU A 56 8.80 -40.43 14.89
CA GLU A 56 7.43 -40.28 14.38
C GLU A 56 6.47 -41.12 15.26
N PRO A 57 5.22 -40.68 15.46
CA PRO A 57 4.13 -41.56 15.90
C PRO A 57 3.13 -41.82 14.76
N GLU A 58 3.06 -43.05 14.26
CA GLU A 58 1.89 -43.54 13.51
C GLU A 58 0.78 -43.97 14.48
N SER A 59 -0.39 -43.32 14.40
CA SER A 59 -1.72 -43.89 14.71
C SER A 59 -2.81 -42.84 14.41
N GLU A 60 -4.03 -43.19 14.01
CA GLU A 60 -4.58 -44.46 13.53
C GLU A 60 -5.72 -44.14 12.54
N ARG A 61 -6.18 -45.13 11.77
CA ARG A 61 -7.42 -45.00 10.99
C ARG A 61 -8.55 -45.67 11.75
N ASP A 62 -9.75 -45.12 11.69
CA ASP A 62 -10.95 -45.91 11.92
C ASP A 62 -12.05 -45.51 10.92
N ASP A 63 -12.63 -46.51 10.27
CA ASP A 63 -13.78 -46.38 9.36
C ASP A 63 -15.02 -46.84 10.12
N THR A 64 -16.12 -46.09 10.08
CA THR A 64 -17.44 -46.70 10.31
C THR A 64 -18.57 -45.91 9.65
N SER A 65 -19.47 -46.61 8.96
CA SER A 65 -20.60 -46.04 8.24
C SER A 65 -21.94 -46.30 8.92
N ASP A 66 -22.94 -45.52 8.51
CA ASP A 66 -24.38 -45.82 8.51
C ASP A 66 -25.08 -46.16 9.84
N GLN A 67 -25.99 -45.25 10.23
CA GLN A 67 -27.40 -45.66 10.38
C GLN A 67 -28.40 -44.50 10.21
N LEU A 68 -29.43 -44.73 9.40
CA LEU A 68 -30.59 -43.85 9.26
C LEU A 68 -31.53 -44.02 10.46
N PHE A 69 -32.28 -42.96 10.79
CA PHE A 69 -33.65 -43.10 11.29
C PHE A 69 -34.56 -42.01 10.71
N ASP A 70 -35.57 -42.42 9.94
CA ASP A 70 -36.68 -41.58 9.50
C ASP A 70 -37.66 -41.29 10.66
N ILE A 71 -38.15 -40.05 10.75
CA ILE A 71 -39.45 -39.75 11.38
C ILE A 71 -40.25 -38.82 10.46
N GLN A 72 -41.56 -39.07 10.39
CA GLN A 72 -42.47 -38.48 9.40
C GLN A 72 -43.11 -37.15 9.86
N SER A 73 -43.36 -36.29 8.88
CA SER A 73 -44.45 -35.30 8.70
C SER A 73 -45.40 -34.96 9.88
N ASN A 74 -45.74 -33.67 9.98
CA ASN A 74 -47.08 -33.19 9.56
C ASN A 74 -47.17 -31.66 9.47
N ASP A 75 -48.00 -31.19 8.55
CA ASP A 75 -48.44 -29.79 8.40
C ASP A 75 -49.56 -29.43 9.40
N HIS A 76 -49.81 -28.14 9.65
CA HIS A 76 -51.11 -27.48 9.35
C HIS A 76 -51.15 -25.99 9.80
N GLU A 77 -51.30 -25.11 8.81
CA GLU A 77 -52.27 -23.98 8.70
C GLU A 77 -52.47 -22.88 9.77
N ASN A 78 -52.94 -21.73 9.24
CA ASN A 78 -53.77 -20.66 9.84
C ASN A 78 -53.11 -19.61 10.78
N ASP A 79 -53.54 -18.33 10.76
CA ASP A 79 -54.37 -17.57 9.80
C ASP A 79 -54.23 -16.04 10.06
N GLY A 80 -54.51 -15.22 9.03
CA GLY A 80 -55.18 -13.91 9.11
C GLY A 80 -54.57 -12.72 9.87
N GLY A 81 -54.43 -11.57 9.21
CA GLY A 81 -54.15 -10.30 9.93
C GLY A 81 -53.75 -9.09 9.08
N ASP A 82 -54.57 -8.63 8.14
CA ASP A 82 -54.37 -7.33 7.46
C ASP A 82 -54.39 -6.14 8.43
N ILE A 83 -53.71 -5.04 8.08
CA ILE A 83 -54.34 -3.73 7.83
C ILE A 83 -53.37 -2.72 7.19
N ASN A 84 -53.85 -2.14 6.08
CA ASN A 84 -53.46 -0.92 5.36
C ASN A 84 -53.03 0.31 6.20
N GLU A 85 -52.46 1.40 5.67
CA GLU A 85 -51.64 1.71 4.47
C GLU A 85 -51.41 3.25 4.46
N HIS A 86 -50.48 3.75 3.63
CA HIS A 86 -50.45 5.13 3.06
C HIS A 86 -50.24 6.37 4.00
N LEU A 87 -49.89 7.59 3.51
CA LEU A 87 -49.06 8.05 2.36
C LEU A 87 -48.94 9.61 2.34
N PHE A 88 -47.73 10.18 2.17
CA PHE A 88 -47.41 11.59 1.76
C PHE A 88 -48.04 12.77 2.57
N GLU A 89 -47.77 14.09 2.42
CA GLU A 89 -46.82 14.98 1.67
C GLU A 89 -46.66 16.28 2.56
N ILE A 90 -45.48 16.90 2.75
CA ILE A 90 -44.88 18.07 2.03
C ILE A 90 -45.64 19.42 2.10
N GLU A 91 -44.90 20.52 2.38
CA GLU A 91 -45.27 21.97 2.37
C GLU A 91 -46.34 22.46 3.40
N GLY A 92 -46.33 23.71 3.89
CA GLY A 92 -45.33 24.78 3.77
C GLY A 92 -45.75 26.15 4.39
N ASN A 93 -44.77 26.84 4.99
CA ASN A 93 -44.63 28.31 5.14
C ASN A 93 -45.43 29.19 6.17
N ASP A 94 -44.65 29.85 7.04
CA ASP A 94 -44.65 31.29 7.44
C ASP A 94 -45.53 31.97 8.53
N HIS A 95 -44.89 33.00 9.13
CA HIS A 95 -45.40 34.16 9.92
C HIS A 95 -45.95 33.93 11.38
N GLU A 96 -45.84 34.88 12.35
CA GLU A 96 -45.27 36.25 12.36
C GLU A 96 -44.81 36.78 13.74
N SER A 97 -43.82 37.71 13.74
CA SER A 97 -43.57 38.78 14.74
C SER A 97 -43.08 38.39 16.17
N SER A 98 -42.50 39.28 17.01
CA SER A 98 -42.25 40.74 16.91
C SER A 98 -40.93 41.12 17.64
N ARG A 99 -40.06 42.03 17.11
CA ARG A 99 -39.94 43.49 17.40
C ARG A 99 -39.50 43.89 18.83
N ASP A 100 -38.80 45.00 19.09
CA ASP A 100 -38.16 46.11 18.31
C ASP A 100 -37.09 46.76 19.24
N ASP A 101 -36.03 47.50 18.88
CA ASP A 101 -35.16 47.70 17.70
C ASP A 101 -33.79 48.13 18.33
N ARG A 102 -32.97 49.19 18.10
CA ARG A 102 -32.72 50.33 17.17
C ARG A 102 -31.29 50.81 17.56
N THR A 103 -30.29 51.17 16.76
CA THR A 103 -30.03 51.49 15.32
C THR A 103 -28.54 51.11 15.11
N ILE A 104 -28.04 50.56 14.00
CA ILE A 104 -28.04 50.99 12.58
C ILE A 104 -27.36 52.35 12.36
N ILE A 105 -26.14 52.33 11.80
CA ILE A 105 -25.78 53.03 10.55
C ILE A 105 -25.04 52.01 9.66
N ASP A 106 -25.34 52.01 8.37
CA ASP A 106 -24.87 51.06 7.34
C ASP A 106 -23.62 51.58 6.59
N TYR A 107 -22.94 50.74 5.79
CA TYR A 107 -22.61 50.98 4.37
C TYR A 107 -21.70 49.88 3.76
N GLN A 108 -22.29 49.06 2.90
CA GLN A 108 -21.75 48.55 1.61
C GLN A 108 -20.36 47.86 1.52
N ASN A 109 -20.42 46.53 1.47
CA ASN A 109 -19.97 45.66 0.36
C ASN A 109 -18.97 46.17 -0.71
N GLY A 110 -17.94 45.37 -1.00
CA GLY A 110 -17.49 45.12 -2.39
C GLY A 110 -16.29 45.88 -2.97
N GLY A 111 -15.06 45.60 -2.49
CA GLY A 111 -13.84 46.04 -3.20
C GLY A 111 -12.51 45.65 -2.53
N SER A 112 -11.80 44.66 -3.08
CA SER A 112 -10.50 44.22 -2.58
C SER A 112 -9.34 45.07 -3.13
N GLN A 113 -8.98 46.13 -2.43
CA GLN A 113 -7.71 46.85 -2.68
C GLN A 113 -6.51 46.07 -2.14
N GLU A 114 -5.43 46.03 -2.92
CA GLU A 114 -4.11 45.66 -2.41
C GLU A 114 -3.62 46.71 -1.38
N LYS A 115 -3.21 46.26 -0.21
CA LYS A 115 -2.61 47.12 0.83
C LYS A 115 -1.10 47.24 0.62
N ALA A 116 -0.69 48.11 -0.31
CA ALA A 116 0.72 48.49 -0.44
C ALA A 116 1.23 49.12 0.87
N TYR A 117 2.34 48.64 1.42
CA TYR A 117 2.91 49.19 2.65
C TYR A 117 3.84 50.37 2.32
N PRO A 118 3.53 51.60 2.77
CA PRO A 118 4.35 52.76 2.44
C PRO A 118 5.76 52.63 3.06
N PRO A 119 6.83 53.14 2.41
CA PRO A 119 8.19 53.04 2.94
C PRO A 119 8.33 53.68 4.33
N PRO A 120 9.18 53.11 5.22
CA PRO A 120 9.38 53.65 6.55
C PRO A 120 10.02 55.03 6.49
N VAL A 121 9.45 56.00 7.20
CA VAL A 121 10.02 57.34 7.37
C VAL A 121 10.30 57.60 8.86
N VAL A 122 11.32 58.41 9.12
CA VAL A 122 11.64 58.86 10.49
C VAL A 122 10.46 59.67 11.02
N GLY A 123 9.99 59.33 12.22
CA GLY A 123 8.81 59.93 12.84
C GLY A 123 7.54 59.09 12.83
N LEU A 124 7.48 57.97 12.07
CA LEU A 124 6.38 57.00 12.19
C LEU A 124 6.28 56.47 13.62
N GLU A 125 5.06 56.31 14.13
CA GLU A 125 4.77 55.80 15.48
C GLU A 125 3.78 54.63 15.47
N PHE A 126 4.08 53.63 16.29
CA PHE A 126 3.31 52.41 16.50
C PHE A 126 2.96 52.24 17.98
N ASP A 127 1.87 51.55 18.29
CA ASP A 127 1.40 51.40 19.67
C ASP A 127 2.16 50.29 20.42
N SER A 128 2.66 49.26 19.73
CA SER A 128 3.58 48.27 20.29
C SER A 128 4.88 48.08 19.48
N TYR A 129 5.85 47.39 20.08
CA TYR A 129 7.06 46.93 19.38
C TYR A 129 6.73 45.95 18.26
N ASP A 130 5.74 45.07 18.48
CA ASP A 130 5.43 43.99 17.57
C ASP A 130 4.64 44.50 16.35
N ASP A 131 3.86 45.58 16.49
CA ASP A 131 3.29 46.33 15.36
C ASP A 131 4.38 46.96 14.47
N ALA A 132 5.36 47.62 15.08
CA ALA A 132 6.50 48.20 14.37
C ALA A 132 7.37 47.13 13.67
N TYR A 133 7.51 45.95 14.31
CA TYR A 133 8.18 44.79 13.71
C TYR A 133 7.39 44.23 12.53
N ASN A 134 6.07 44.01 12.70
CA ASN A 134 5.18 43.47 11.67
C ASN A 134 5.12 44.38 10.45
N TYR A 135 4.95 45.70 10.64
CA TYR A 135 4.97 46.70 9.58
C TYR A 135 6.25 46.63 8.73
N TYR A 136 7.43 46.61 9.37
CA TYR A 136 8.70 46.52 8.63
C TYR A 136 8.92 45.14 8.00
N ASN A 137 8.36 44.07 8.58
CA ASN A 137 8.36 42.73 8.01
C ASN A 137 7.46 42.62 6.77
N CYS A 138 6.29 43.29 6.75
CA CYS A 138 5.43 43.39 5.57
C CYS A 138 6.12 44.15 4.44
N TYR A 139 6.64 45.35 4.72
CA TYR A 139 7.41 46.15 3.77
C TYR A 139 8.59 45.37 3.16
N ALA A 140 9.28 44.56 3.97
CA ALA A 140 10.33 43.67 3.50
C ALA A 140 9.79 42.47 2.67
N LYS A 141 8.62 41.92 3.01
CA LYS A 141 7.95 40.84 2.26
C LYS A 141 7.54 41.31 0.86
N GLU A 142 7.00 42.52 0.73
CA GLU A 142 6.66 43.15 -0.56
C GLU A 142 7.90 43.41 -1.42
N LEU A 143 8.97 43.96 -0.82
CA LEU A 143 10.23 44.22 -1.53
C LEU A 143 11.12 42.99 -1.73
N GLY A 144 10.72 41.79 -1.28
CA GLY A 144 11.49 40.56 -1.51
C GLY A 144 12.81 40.46 -0.71
N PHE A 145 12.85 40.96 0.52
CA PHE A 145 13.93 40.68 1.48
C PHE A 145 13.41 40.23 2.86
N ALA A 146 14.32 39.71 3.69
CA ALA A 146 14.01 39.25 5.05
C ALA A 146 14.71 40.13 6.10
N ILE A 147 14.09 40.29 7.28
CA ILE A 147 14.60 41.14 8.35
C ILE A 147 15.15 40.35 9.54
N ARG A 148 16.03 40.99 10.30
CA ARG A 148 16.71 40.45 11.49
C ARG A 148 16.82 41.52 12.57
N VAL A 149 16.59 41.15 13.83
CA VAL A 149 16.91 42.05 14.96
C VAL A 149 18.43 42.11 15.11
N LYS A 150 19.02 43.30 14.91
CA LYS A 150 20.47 43.54 15.07
C LYS A 150 20.84 43.77 16.53
N SER A 151 20.02 44.54 17.24
CA SER A 151 20.16 44.82 18.66
C SER A 151 18.81 45.25 19.26
N SER A 152 18.68 45.11 20.58
CA SER A 152 17.58 45.66 21.37
C SER A 152 18.09 46.03 22.76
N TRP A 153 17.52 47.08 23.34
CA TRP A 153 17.88 47.57 24.67
C TRP A 153 16.62 47.69 25.53
N THR A 154 16.73 47.40 26.83
CA THR A 154 15.62 47.44 27.78
C THR A 154 15.67 48.68 28.68
N LYS A 155 14.61 48.92 29.46
CA LYS A 155 14.64 49.87 30.58
C LYS A 155 15.59 49.33 31.67
N ARG A 156 16.32 50.20 32.38
CA ARG A 156 17.08 49.76 33.59
C ARG A 156 16.08 49.15 34.58
N ASN A 157 16.43 48.00 35.14
CA ASN A 157 15.64 47.24 36.12
C ASN A 157 14.28 46.70 35.63
N SER A 158 14.03 46.62 34.31
CA SER A 158 12.86 45.91 33.74
C SER A 158 13.26 45.08 32.50
N LYS A 159 12.49 44.03 32.19
CA LYS A 159 12.60 43.24 30.96
C LYS A 159 11.96 43.94 29.75
N GLU A 160 11.24 45.04 29.95
CA GLU A 160 10.63 45.83 28.87
C GLU A 160 11.67 46.42 27.91
N LYS A 161 11.46 46.22 26.60
CA LYS A 161 12.25 46.86 25.55
C LYS A 161 12.01 48.38 25.57
N ARG A 162 13.08 49.16 25.40
CA ARG A 162 13.09 50.63 25.22
C ARG A 162 13.52 51.04 23.80
N GLY A 163 14.02 50.10 23.00
CA GLY A 163 14.29 50.30 21.58
C GLY A 163 14.95 49.08 20.91
N ALA A 164 15.07 49.13 19.58
CA ALA A 164 15.67 48.08 18.76
C ALA A 164 16.22 48.60 17.43
N VAL A 165 17.01 47.76 16.74
CA VAL A 165 17.37 47.93 15.33
C VAL A 165 16.94 46.68 14.56
N LEU A 166 16.20 46.88 13.46
CA LEU A 166 15.80 45.83 12.52
C LEU A 166 16.58 46.03 11.22
N CYS A 167 17.42 45.08 10.81
CA CYS A 167 18.25 45.16 9.62
C CYS A 167 17.87 44.10 8.57
N CYS A 168 18.34 44.26 7.34
CA CYS A 168 18.28 43.21 6.33
C CYS A 168 19.07 41.96 6.78
N ASN A 169 18.59 40.77 6.44
CA ASN A 169 19.28 39.50 6.72
C ASN A 169 20.68 39.39 6.05
N CYS A 170 20.96 40.22 5.03
CA CYS A 170 22.25 40.31 4.36
C CYS A 170 23.26 41.27 5.04
N GLU A 171 22.92 41.81 6.20
CA GLU A 171 23.73 42.79 6.94
C GLU A 171 25.01 42.21 7.58
N GLY A 172 26.07 43.02 7.55
CA GLY A 172 27.40 42.64 8.01
C GLY A 172 28.11 41.63 7.09
N PHE A 173 29.19 41.03 7.60
CA PHE A 173 29.96 39.96 6.94
C PHE A 173 30.07 38.74 7.88
N LYS A 174 30.61 37.61 7.39
CA LYS A 174 31.07 36.51 8.28
C LYS A 174 32.38 36.89 8.98
N THR A 175 32.64 36.27 10.12
CA THR A 175 33.99 36.29 10.72
C THR A 175 34.77 35.05 10.30
N ILE A 176 36.11 35.09 10.37
CA ILE A 176 36.97 33.99 9.89
C ILE A 176 36.69 32.67 10.64
N LYS A 177 36.19 32.71 11.87
CA LYS A 177 35.79 31.51 12.64
C LYS A 177 34.54 30.81 12.09
N ASP A 178 33.71 31.49 11.29
CA ASP A 178 32.48 30.95 10.68
C ASP A 178 32.73 30.31 9.30
N ALA A 179 33.97 30.31 8.80
CA ALA A 179 34.32 29.90 7.43
C ALA A 179 34.05 28.41 7.15
N ASN A 180 34.23 27.53 8.14
CA ASN A 180 34.10 26.07 7.97
C ASN A 180 32.62 25.58 7.94
N SER A 181 31.64 26.48 7.92
CA SER A 181 30.22 26.10 7.85
C SER A 181 29.76 25.87 6.40
N ARG A 182 29.23 24.68 6.09
CA ARG A 182 28.66 24.28 4.77
C ARG A 182 27.45 25.12 4.29
N LYS A 183 27.10 26.23 4.95
CA LYS A 183 26.01 27.12 4.55
C LYS A 183 26.50 28.17 3.55
N LYS A 184 25.85 28.22 2.38
CA LYS A 184 26.06 29.26 1.34
C LYS A 184 26.11 30.65 1.97
N GLU A 185 27.03 31.49 1.49
CA GLU A 185 27.18 32.85 1.99
C GLU A 185 25.91 33.68 1.76
N THR A 186 25.52 34.48 2.75
CA THR A 186 24.29 35.31 2.68
C THR A 186 24.51 36.75 3.10
N ARG A 187 25.72 37.12 3.53
CA ARG A 187 26.03 38.42 4.13
C ARG A 187 26.90 39.23 3.17
N THR A 188 26.35 40.33 2.67
CA THR A 188 26.95 41.18 1.63
C THR A 188 27.48 42.50 2.19
N GLY A 189 27.38 42.75 3.49
CA GLY A 189 27.64 44.05 4.10
C GLY A 189 26.45 45.02 4.01
N CYS A 190 25.24 44.53 3.71
CA CYS A 190 24.07 45.37 3.49
C CYS A 190 23.78 46.30 4.69
N LEU A 191 23.48 47.58 4.43
CA LEU A 191 23.27 48.60 5.46
C LEU A 191 21.79 48.94 5.71
N ALA A 192 20.87 48.39 4.91
CA ALA A 192 19.43 48.62 5.02
C ALA A 192 18.90 48.19 6.39
N MET A 193 18.28 49.12 7.11
CA MET A 193 17.78 48.94 8.47
C MET A 193 16.84 50.07 8.91
N ILE A 194 16.00 49.81 9.92
CA ILE A 194 15.34 50.84 10.72
C ILE A 194 15.74 50.73 12.19
N ARG A 195 15.76 51.87 12.88
CA ARG A 195 15.92 51.98 14.32
C ARG A 195 14.57 52.42 14.93
N LEU A 196 14.26 51.81 16.07
CA LEU A 196 13.00 51.96 16.80
C LEU A 196 13.28 52.35 18.25
N ARG A 197 12.53 53.31 18.79
CA ARG A 197 12.70 53.85 20.15
C ARG A 197 11.35 54.04 20.84
N LEU A 198 11.25 53.63 22.10
CA LEU A 198 10.10 53.94 22.95
C LEU A 198 10.16 55.42 23.37
N VAL A 199 9.10 56.17 23.06
CA VAL A 199 8.92 57.59 23.40
C VAL A 199 8.16 57.72 24.73
N GLU A 200 8.19 58.90 25.35
CA GLU A 200 7.55 59.19 26.64
C GLU A 200 6.01 59.05 26.61
N SER A 201 5.40 59.13 25.42
CA SER A 201 4.00 58.76 25.14
C SER A 201 3.72 57.25 25.24
N ASN A 202 4.72 56.44 25.61
CA ASN A 202 4.72 54.97 25.60
C ASN A 202 4.52 54.33 24.20
N ARG A 203 4.64 55.12 23.12
CA ARG A 203 4.57 54.67 21.71
C ARG A 203 5.97 54.40 21.15
N TRP A 204 6.04 53.56 20.11
CA TRP A 204 7.25 53.13 19.43
C TRP A 204 7.49 53.95 18.17
N ARG A 205 8.48 54.86 18.20
CA ARG A 205 8.82 55.74 17.06
C ARG A 205 10.03 55.23 16.26
N VAL A 206 9.97 55.37 14.94
CA VAL A 206 11.12 55.21 14.03
C VAL A 206 12.03 56.44 14.14
N ASP A 207 13.29 56.26 14.55
CA ASP A 207 14.26 57.35 14.78
C ASP A 207 15.46 57.37 13.81
N GLU A 208 15.69 56.29 13.05
CA GLU A 208 16.67 56.24 11.95
C GLU A 208 16.18 55.25 10.88
N VAL A 209 16.34 55.59 9.60
CA VAL A 209 15.98 54.73 8.45
C VAL A 209 17.11 54.72 7.44
N LYS A 210 17.44 53.54 6.90
CA LYS A 210 18.30 53.32 5.72
C LYS A 210 17.65 52.30 4.81
N LEU A 211 17.35 52.68 3.57
CA LEU A 211 16.67 51.85 2.57
C LEU A 211 17.57 51.33 1.45
N GLU A 212 18.85 51.70 1.44
CA GLU A 212 19.79 51.30 0.40
C GLU A 212 20.27 49.85 0.61
N HIS A 213 19.95 48.99 -0.35
CA HIS A 213 20.44 47.61 -0.42
C HIS A 213 21.63 47.51 -1.39
N ASN A 214 22.61 46.68 -1.04
CA ASN A 214 23.77 46.39 -1.90
C ASN A 214 23.70 45.02 -2.59
N HIS A 215 22.48 44.50 -2.74
CA HIS A 215 22.16 43.21 -3.34
C HIS A 215 20.80 43.30 -4.03
N LEU A 216 20.55 42.42 -5.00
CA LEU A 216 19.22 42.24 -5.58
C LEU A 216 18.27 41.58 -4.57
N PHE A 217 16.96 41.73 -4.81
CA PHE A 217 15.91 41.07 -4.05
C PHE A 217 15.66 39.65 -4.55
N ASP A 218 15.19 38.78 -3.66
CA ASP A 218 15.09 37.33 -3.87
C ASP A 218 13.79 36.84 -3.20
N PRO A 219 12.62 37.00 -3.85
CA PRO A 219 11.32 36.83 -3.21
C PRO A 219 11.07 35.41 -2.68
N GLU A 220 11.42 34.37 -3.43
CA GLU A 220 11.24 32.97 -3.01
C GLU A 220 12.02 32.65 -1.73
N ARG A 221 13.26 33.13 -1.64
CA ARG A 221 14.12 32.95 -0.47
C ARG A 221 13.71 33.84 0.70
N ALA A 222 13.20 35.03 0.42
CA ALA A 222 12.64 35.93 1.43
C ALA A 222 11.38 35.33 2.06
N GLN A 223 10.41 34.88 1.26
CA GLN A 223 9.22 34.14 1.72
C GLN A 223 9.60 32.92 2.56
N ASN A 224 10.66 32.21 2.17
CA ASN A 224 11.14 31.05 2.91
C ASN A 224 11.86 31.36 4.25
N SER A 225 12.07 32.64 4.58
CA SER A 225 12.80 33.07 5.78
C SER A 225 12.03 32.87 7.10
N LYS A 226 12.77 32.92 8.22
CA LYS A 226 12.19 32.81 9.57
C LYS A 226 11.39 34.04 10.03
N SER A 227 11.50 35.19 9.35
CA SER A 227 10.73 36.38 9.70
C SER A 227 9.33 36.34 9.06
N HIS A 228 9.23 35.91 7.80
CA HIS A 228 7.94 35.84 7.09
C HIS A 228 7.10 34.63 7.53
N LYS A 229 7.74 33.48 7.80
CA LYS A 229 7.07 32.27 8.33
C LYS A 229 6.44 32.42 9.73
N ARG A 230 6.61 33.56 10.41
CA ARG A 230 5.90 33.90 11.65
C ARG A 230 4.56 34.63 11.43
N MET A 231 4.31 35.13 10.22
CA MET A 231 3.07 35.85 9.90
C MET A 231 1.96 34.89 9.46
N ASP A 232 2.28 33.96 8.57
CA ASP A 232 1.28 33.11 7.93
C ASP A 232 0.57 32.16 8.93
N SER A 233 1.17 31.91 10.10
CA SER A 233 0.54 31.21 11.23
C SER A 233 -0.66 31.93 11.87
N GLY A 234 -0.82 33.24 11.64
CA GLY A 234 -1.94 34.03 12.16
C GLY A 234 -3.20 34.03 11.28
N ALA A 235 -3.09 33.63 10.00
CA ALA A 235 -4.12 33.86 8.99
C ALA A 235 -4.91 32.59 8.62
N LYS A 236 -5.41 31.83 9.61
CA LYS A 236 -6.28 30.66 9.37
C LYS A 236 -7.76 31.07 9.23
N ARG A 237 -8.30 31.12 8.00
CA ARG A 237 -9.68 30.66 7.69
C ARG A 237 -10.01 30.65 6.18
N LYS A 238 -10.80 29.63 5.81
CA LYS A 238 -11.54 29.42 4.55
C LYS A 238 -10.75 29.54 3.23
N MET A 239 -10.56 28.38 2.59
CA MET A 239 -10.38 28.24 1.15
C MET A 239 -11.36 27.15 0.70
N GLU A 240 -12.14 27.44 -0.35
CA GLU A 240 -13.11 26.50 -0.94
C GLU A 240 -12.42 25.59 -1.97
N PRO A 241 -12.97 24.41 -2.29
CA PRO A 241 -12.26 23.41 -3.08
C PRO A 241 -12.27 23.72 -4.59
N THR A 242 -11.11 24.10 -5.12
CA THR A 242 -10.80 23.90 -6.55
C THR A 242 -10.17 22.53 -6.74
N VAL A 243 -10.70 21.74 -7.67
CA VAL A 243 -10.29 20.35 -7.88
C VAL A 243 -8.95 20.28 -8.61
N ASP A 244 -7.88 19.99 -7.86
CA ASP A 244 -6.71 19.28 -8.39
C ASP A 244 -6.03 18.49 -7.26
N VAL A 245 -5.48 17.31 -7.55
CA VAL A 245 -4.98 16.38 -6.52
C VAL A 245 -3.52 16.70 -6.18
N GLU A 246 -3.33 17.81 -5.46
CA GLU A 246 -2.00 18.25 -5.05
C GLU A 246 -1.43 17.31 -3.96
N VAL A 247 -0.48 16.46 -4.34
CA VAL A 247 0.18 15.49 -3.45
C VAL A 247 1.04 16.25 -2.42
N ARG A 248 0.43 16.53 -1.26
CA ARG A 248 1.10 17.18 -0.12
C ARG A 248 2.26 16.32 0.36
N THR A 249 3.47 16.74 0.02
CA THR A 249 4.72 16.03 0.36
C THR A 249 4.86 15.87 1.87
N ILE A 250 4.85 14.62 2.32
CA ILE A 250 5.14 14.25 3.70
C ILE A 250 6.57 14.70 4.03
N LYS A 251 6.75 15.36 5.17
CA LYS A 251 8.06 15.87 5.60
C LYS A 251 8.94 14.70 6.01
N LEU A 252 9.81 14.27 5.10
CA LEU A 252 10.84 13.27 5.37
C LEU A 252 11.89 13.81 6.37
N TYR A 253 11.64 13.57 7.66
CA TYR A 253 12.61 13.84 8.72
C TYR A 253 13.73 12.79 8.70
N ARG A 254 14.77 13.06 7.90
CA ARG A 254 16.02 12.28 7.93
C ARG A 254 16.75 12.61 9.24
N THR A 255 16.59 11.75 10.25
CA THR A 255 17.08 11.98 11.61
C THR A 255 18.60 12.22 11.62
N PRO A 256 19.07 13.39 12.09
CA PRO A 256 20.50 13.61 12.28
C PRO A 256 20.98 12.79 13.48
N VAL A 257 22.17 12.19 13.36
CA VAL A 257 22.81 11.49 14.49
C VAL A 257 23.02 12.46 15.65
N VAL A 258 22.51 12.11 16.82
CA VAL A 258 22.79 12.78 18.09
C VAL A 258 23.24 11.72 19.09
N ASP A 259 24.55 11.67 19.34
CA ASP A 259 25.12 10.83 20.38
C ASP A 259 24.79 11.40 21.76
N ALA A 260 23.68 10.93 22.34
CA ALA A 260 23.24 11.26 23.69
C ALA A 260 23.72 10.21 24.71
N VAL A 261 25.04 10.04 24.82
CA VAL A 261 25.66 9.26 25.92
C VAL A 261 25.66 10.14 27.18
N GLY A 262 24.56 10.08 27.94
CA GLY A 262 24.36 10.83 29.18
C GLY A 262 24.40 9.95 30.41
N TYR A 263 25.57 9.77 31.02
CA TYR A 263 25.73 9.03 32.27
C TYR A 263 25.43 9.95 33.46
N GLY A 264 24.42 9.64 34.29
CA GLY A 264 24.07 10.47 35.44
C GLY A 264 22.84 9.98 36.21
N SER A 265 23.06 9.18 37.26
CA SER A 265 22.02 8.81 38.22
C SER A 265 21.92 9.81 39.36
N SER A 266 20.70 10.26 39.69
CA SER A 266 20.31 10.71 41.04
C SER A 266 18.79 10.77 41.16
N ASN A 267 18.26 10.27 42.28
CA ASN A 267 16.83 10.26 42.58
C ASN A 267 16.36 11.66 42.99
N SER A 268 15.15 12.04 42.56
CA SER A 268 14.30 13.00 43.27
C SER A 268 12.83 12.70 43.01
N ASN A 269 12.15 12.08 43.98
CA ASN A 269 10.69 12.10 44.05
C ASN A 269 10.25 13.48 44.54
N GLU A 270 9.50 14.25 43.73
CA GLU A 270 8.48 15.19 44.21
C GLU A 270 7.69 15.80 43.04
N GLY A 271 6.38 15.96 43.20
CA GLY A 271 5.59 16.92 42.40
C GLY A 271 5.02 16.47 41.04
N GLU A 272 4.42 15.27 40.93
CA GLU A 272 3.54 14.97 39.78
C GLU A 272 2.39 15.97 39.70
N THR A 273 2.48 16.91 38.76
CA THR A 273 1.52 18.01 38.57
C THR A 273 0.92 17.97 37.16
N ASN A 274 -0.08 17.11 36.99
CA ASN A 274 -1.10 17.12 35.92
C ASN A 274 -0.67 17.54 34.50
N ASN A 275 0.30 16.86 33.90
CA ASN A 275 0.42 16.75 32.44
C ASN A 275 -0.37 15.54 31.92
N HIS A 276 -1.69 15.51 32.17
CA HIS A 276 -2.56 14.39 31.83
C HIS A 276 -3.21 14.50 30.44
N VAL A 277 -2.72 15.40 29.60
CA VAL A 277 -3.13 15.60 28.20
C VAL A 277 -1.94 15.29 27.29
N ASP A 278 -2.19 14.60 26.18
CA ASP A 278 -1.23 14.18 25.14
C ASP A 278 -0.21 13.06 25.44
N ARG A 279 -0.37 12.29 26.52
CA ARG A 279 0.19 10.92 26.54
C ARG A 279 -0.46 10.02 25.46
N SER A 280 -1.72 10.27 25.13
CA SER A 280 -2.57 9.41 24.30
C SER A 280 -2.24 9.39 22.79
N LYS A 281 -1.28 10.19 22.32
CA LYS A 281 -0.94 10.32 20.88
C LYS A 281 0.44 9.81 20.52
N ARG A 282 1.18 9.21 21.45
CA ARG A 282 2.55 8.72 21.26
C ARG A 282 2.56 7.20 21.12
N LEU A 283 3.48 6.67 20.32
CA LEU A 283 3.70 5.22 20.20
C LEU A 283 4.09 4.64 21.56
N LYS A 284 3.42 3.57 22.01
CA LYS A 284 3.59 2.97 23.37
C LYS A 284 4.86 2.12 23.50
N LEU A 285 6.00 2.72 23.14
CA LEU A 285 7.32 2.08 23.15
C LEU A 285 7.84 1.87 24.58
N LYS A 286 8.32 0.66 24.86
CA LYS A 286 9.01 0.28 26.10
C LYS A 286 10.49 0.72 26.09
N ASN A 287 11.15 0.57 27.23
CA ASN A 287 12.57 0.91 27.41
C ASN A 287 13.47 -0.04 26.61
N GLY A 288 13.76 0.31 25.36
CA GLY A 288 14.60 -0.47 24.45
C GLY A 288 14.11 -0.37 23.01
N ASP A 289 12.79 -0.47 22.84
CA ASP A 289 12.07 -0.50 21.57
C ASP A 289 12.51 0.57 20.55
N ALA A 290 12.61 1.83 20.97
CA ALA A 290 13.05 2.93 20.08
C ALA A 290 14.50 2.74 19.58
N ARG A 291 15.36 2.09 20.38
CA ARG A 291 16.72 1.70 19.99
C ARG A 291 16.71 0.46 19.11
N ALA A 292 15.81 -0.51 19.34
CA ALA A 292 15.63 -1.68 18.49
C ALA A 292 15.17 -1.29 17.08
N ILE A 293 14.13 -0.46 16.93
CA ILE A 293 13.67 0.10 15.65
C ILE A 293 14.84 0.81 14.92
N TYR A 294 15.58 1.67 15.61
CA TYR A 294 16.71 2.40 15.02
C TYR A 294 17.83 1.45 14.56
N LYS A 295 18.20 0.47 15.40
CA LYS A 295 19.21 -0.56 15.09
C LYS A 295 18.78 -1.39 13.88
N TYR A 296 17.50 -1.77 13.80
CA TYR A 296 16.91 -2.50 12.69
C TYR A 296 16.92 -1.69 11.39
N PHE A 297 16.38 -0.46 11.37
CA PHE A 297 16.39 0.36 10.16
C PHE A 297 17.82 0.72 9.70
N CYS A 298 18.77 0.93 10.61
CA CYS A 298 20.18 1.09 10.24
C CYS A 298 20.81 -0.21 9.70
N ARG A 299 20.47 -1.40 10.24
CA ARG A 299 20.90 -2.71 9.71
C ARG A 299 20.41 -2.88 8.28
N VAL A 300 19.11 -2.71 8.04
CA VAL A 300 18.49 -2.95 6.73
C VAL A 300 18.89 -1.89 5.70
N GLN A 301 19.01 -0.60 6.06
CA GLN A 301 19.44 0.44 5.11
C GLN A 301 20.92 0.32 4.67
N LEU A 302 21.72 -0.53 5.32
CA LEU A 302 23.09 -0.87 4.87
C LEU A 302 23.11 -2.03 3.86
N THR A 303 22.13 -2.93 3.88
CA THR A 303 22.02 -4.08 2.96
C THR A 303 21.05 -3.84 1.80
N ASP A 304 19.99 -3.04 2.03
CA ASP A 304 19.02 -2.59 1.02
C ASP A 304 19.01 -1.05 0.93
N PRO A 305 19.71 -0.46 -0.07
CA PRO A 305 19.70 0.98 -0.32
C PRO A 305 18.33 1.57 -0.71
N ASN A 306 17.37 0.72 -1.06
CA ASN A 306 16.03 1.09 -1.53
C ASN A 306 14.93 0.86 -0.47
N PHE A 307 15.30 0.33 0.69
CA PHE A 307 14.50 0.31 1.91
C PHE A 307 14.02 1.71 2.25
N PHE A 308 12.70 1.84 2.46
CA PHE A 308 12.04 3.10 2.73
C PHE A 308 11.34 3.06 4.08
N TYR A 309 11.54 4.09 4.90
CA TYR A 309 10.80 4.27 6.15
C TYR A 309 10.47 5.75 6.40
N VAL A 310 9.40 5.98 7.16
CA VAL A 310 8.95 7.30 7.62
C VAL A 310 8.52 7.18 9.08
N ILE A 311 8.83 8.20 9.88
CA ILE A 311 8.39 8.33 11.27
C ILE A 311 7.58 9.62 11.40
N ASP A 312 6.35 9.51 11.87
CA ASP A 312 5.54 10.65 12.32
C ASP A 312 6.00 11.09 13.70
N LEU A 313 6.17 12.39 13.90
CA LEU A 313 6.59 12.98 15.17
C LEU A 313 5.52 13.97 15.64
N ASN A 314 5.14 13.90 16.91
CA ASN A 314 4.25 14.91 17.49
C ASN A 314 5.00 16.25 17.69
N ASP A 315 4.27 17.32 18.07
CA ASP A 315 4.84 18.66 18.25
C ASP A 315 5.96 18.73 19.31
N GLU A 316 6.05 17.73 20.19
CA GLU A 316 7.07 17.59 21.23
C GLU A 316 8.31 16.78 20.76
N GLY A 317 8.23 16.12 19.60
CA GLY A 317 9.31 15.34 19.01
C GLY A 317 9.29 13.83 19.31
N TYR A 318 8.23 13.28 19.90
CA TYR A 318 8.07 11.84 20.11
C TYR A 318 7.46 11.15 18.89
N SER A 319 7.87 9.92 18.62
CA SER A 319 7.27 9.07 17.60
C SER A 319 5.79 8.81 17.88
N ARG A 320 4.93 9.13 16.92
CA ARG A 320 3.52 8.70 16.89
C ARG A 320 3.39 7.40 16.10
N ASN A 321 3.78 7.46 14.84
CA ASN A 321 3.54 6.41 13.86
C ASN A 321 4.84 6.11 13.11
N VAL A 322 5.02 4.88 12.69
CA VAL A 322 6.17 4.42 11.90
C VAL A 322 5.64 3.64 10.71
N PHE A 323 6.20 3.85 9.53
CA PHE A 323 5.91 3.06 8.33
C PHE A 323 7.23 2.64 7.69
N TRP A 324 7.35 1.40 7.22
CA TRP A 324 8.52 0.91 6.49
C TRP A 324 8.18 -0.19 5.47
N ILE A 325 9.06 -0.36 4.49
CA ILE A 325 8.92 -1.33 3.41
C ILE A 325 10.28 -1.62 2.73
N ASP A 326 10.55 -2.88 2.40
CA ASP A 326 11.76 -3.30 1.68
C ASP A 326 11.65 -3.07 0.16
N SER A 327 12.78 -3.13 -0.54
CA SER A 327 12.83 -2.91 -1.98
C SER A 327 12.09 -3.98 -2.79
N ARG A 328 12.05 -5.23 -2.33
CA ARG A 328 11.33 -6.33 -3.01
C ARG A 328 9.83 -6.08 -2.95
N SER A 329 9.28 -5.72 -1.79
CA SER A 329 7.88 -5.33 -1.59
C SER A 329 7.50 -4.12 -2.43
N ARG A 330 8.34 -3.08 -2.49
CA ARG A 330 8.14 -1.91 -3.37
C ARG A 330 8.14 -2.28 -4.86
N ALA A 331 8.97 -3.24 -5.26
CA ALA A 331 9.00 -3.73 -6.64
C ALA A 331 7.77 -4.60 -6.95
N ALA A 332 7.46 -5.57 -6.07
CA ALA A 332 6.33 -6.50 -6.16
C ALA A 332 4.98 -5.77 -6.30
N TYR A 333 4.80 -4.64 -5.64
CA TYR A 333 3.60 -3.80 -5.80
C TYR A 333 3.30 -3.38 -7.26
N ASN A 334 4.32 -3.27 -8.12
CA ASN A 334 4.10 -2.93 -9.54
C ASN A 334 3.52 -4.10 -10.37
N TYR A 335 3.47 -5.30 -9.79
CA TYR A 335 2.98 -6.53 -10.42
C TYR A 335 1.77 -7.13 -9.69
N PHE A 336 1.71 -6.95 -8.36
CA PHE A 336 0.73 -7.54 -7.44
C PHE A 336 0.02 -6.49 -6.57
N GLY A 337 -0.01 -5.24 -7.05
CA GLY A 337 -0.69 -4.12 -6.42
C GLY A 337 -2.13 -3.91 -6.87
N ASP A 338 -2.70 -4.87 -7.60
CA ASP A 338 -4.09 -4.87 -8.06
C ASP A 338 -5.07 -5.05 -6.88
N VAL A 339 -4.79 -6.00 -5.99
CA VAL A 339 -5.59 -6.28 -4.78
C VAL A 339 -4.68 -6.20 -3.54
N VAL A 340 -5.05 -5.35 -2.58
CA VAL A 340 -4.30 -5.19 -1.31
C VAL A 340 -5.21 -5.36 -0.12
N SER A 341 -4.85 -6.29 0.76
CA SER A 341 -5.42 -6.47 2.09
C SER A 341 -4.67 -5.66 3.14
N PHE A 342 -5.39 -5.16 4.14
CA PHE A 342 -4.88 -4.39 5.25
C PHE A 342 -5.20 -5.14 6.54
N GLU A 343 -4.18 -5.81 7.08
CA GLU A 343 -4.29 -6.63 8.28
C GLU A 343 -3.82 -5.82 9.49
N THR A 344 -4.63 -5.78 10.55
CA THR A 344 -4.28 -5.15 11.83
C THR A 344 -4.07 -6.22 12.89
N THR A 345 -2.87 -6.29 13.45
CA THR A 345 -2.57 -7.09 14.65
C THR A 345 -2.01 -6.16 15.74
N CYS A 346 -1.77 -6.68 16.95
CA CYS A 346 -1.24 -5.89 18.05
C CYS A 346 -0.03 -6.58 18.67
N LEU A 347 1.03 -5.80 18.90
CA LEU A 347 2.23 -6.21 19.60
C LEU A 347 2.19 -5.77 21.07
N SER A 348 3.16 -6.30 21.84
CA SER A 348 3.38 -6.06 23.27
C SER A 348 2.38 -6.77 24.19
N ASN A 349 2.92 -7.47 25.20
CA ASN A 349 2.16 -7.89 26.40
C ASN A 349 1.17 -6.79 26.83
N ASN A 350 -0.13 -7.10 26.74
CA ASN A 350 -1.30 -6.22 26.95
C ASN A 350 -1.73 -5.32 25.75
N TYR A 351 -1.46 -5.71 24.50
CA TYR A 351 -2.02 -5.10 23.27
C TYR A 351 -1.75 -3.58 23.16
N GLU A 352 -0.50 -3.17 23.31
CA GLU A 352 -0.18 -1.74 23.43
C GLU A 352 0.09 -1.03 22.10
N ILE A 353 0.53 -1.76 21.07
CA ILE A 353 0.96 -1.17 19.79
C ILE A 353 0.26 -1.87 18.61
N PRO A 354 -0.69 -1.21 17.93
CA PRO A 354 -1.22 -1.68 16.65
C PRO A 354 -0.12 -1.76 15.58
N LEU A 355 0.00 -2.93 14.97
CA LEU A 355 0.81 -3.26 13.80
C LEU A 355 -0.13 -3.42 12.60
N VAL A 356 0.10 -2.64 11.54
CA VAL A 356 -0.61 -2.76 10.28
C VAL A 356 0.30 -3.39 9.23
N ALA A 357 -0.13 -4.49 8.63
CA ALA A 357 0.53 -5.12 7.49
C ALA A 357 -0.27 -4.84 6.21
N PHE A 358 0.43 -4.44 5.15
CA PHE A 358 -0.13 -4.36 3.80
C PHE A 358 0.20 -5.68 3.10
N VAL A 359 -0.82 -6.40 2.62
CA VAL A 359 -0.64 -7.77 2.08
C VAL A 359 -1.23 -7.85 0.67
N GLY A 360 -0.43 -8.33 -0.28
CA GLY A 360 -0.86 -8.63 -1.64
C GLY A 360 -0.83 -10.13 -1.92
N VAL A 361 -1.20 -10.52 -3.14
CA VAL A 361 -1.14 -11.92 -3.59
C VAL A 361 -0.28 -12.06 -4.84
N ASN A 362 0.73 -12.93 -4.76
CA ASN A 362 1.63 -13.22 -5.87
C ASN A 362 0.95 -14.09 -6.96
N HIS A 363 1.70 -14.39 -8.01
CA HIS A 363 1.32 -15.22 -9.16
C HIS A 363 1.11 -16.71 -8.86
N HIS A 364 1.46 -17.20 -7.66
CA HIS A 364 1.10 -18.54 -7.17
C HIS A 364 -0.19 -18.54 -6.34
N GLY A 365 -0.76 -17.37 -6.01
CA GLY A 365 -1.88 -17.26 -5.07
C GLY A 365 -1.46 -17.16 -3.60
N GLN A 366 -0.17 -16.93 -3.31
CA GLN A 366 0.35 -16.83 -1.95
C GLN A 366 0.42 -15.37 -1.47
N THR A 367 0.23 -15.16 -0.17
CA THR A 367 0.35 -13.85 0.49
C THR A 367 1.79 -13.32 0.46
N ILE A 368 1.93 -12.03 0.15
CA ILE A 368 3.21 -11.30 0.14
C ILE A 368 3.07 -9.97 0.88
N LEU A 369 4.11 -9.57 1.61
CA LEU A 369 4.13 -8.29 2.30
C LEU A 369 4.41 -7.14 1.33
N LEU A 370 3.65 -6.06 1.47
CA LEU A 370 3.71 -4.81 0.71
C LEU A 370 3.97 -3.60 1.63
N GLY A 371 4.63 -3.83 2.77
CA GLY A 371 4.98 -2.84 3.80
C GLY A 371 4.30 -3.10 5.15
N CYS A 372 4.84 -2.49 6.21
CA CYS A 372 4.28 -2.51 7.56
C CYS A 372 4.29 -1.11 8.20
N GLY A 373 3.44 -0.92 9.22
CA GLY A 373 3.49 0.26 10.07
C GLY A 373 3.09 -0.02 11.52
N LEU A 374 3.60 0.79 12.45
CA LEU A 374 3.25 0.77 13.87
C LEU A 374 2.56 2.10 14.20
N LEU A 375 1.40 2.04 14.87
CA LEU A 375 0.55 3.21 15.11
C LEU A 375 0.46 3.56 16.60
N ALA A 376 0.32 4.85 16.93
CA ALA A 376 0.02 5.28 18.31
C ALA A 376 -1.42 4.96 18.72
N ASP A 377 -2.33 5.06 17.77
CA ASP A 377 -3.77 5.06 17.95
C ASP A 377 -4.47 4.65 16.64
N GLU A 378 -5.67 4.07 16.71
CA GLU A 378 -6.46 3.65 15.54
C GLU A 378 -7.42 4.76 15.08
N THR A 379 -6.93 6.01 15.06
CA THR A 379 -7.74 7.17 14.66
C THR A 379 -7.76 7.38 13.15
N LEU A 380 -8.80 8.09 12.68
CA LEU A 380 -8.96 8.53 11.31
C LEU A 380 -7.70 9.25 10.79
N GLU A 381 -7.19 10.22 11.56
CA GLU A 381 -6.00 11.00 11.23
C GLU A 381 -4.74 10.13 11.10
N THR A 382 -4.60 9.09 11.94
CA THR A 382 -3.46 8.18 11.92
C THR A 382 -3.53 7.20 10.75
N TYR A 383 -4.70 6.66 10.40
CA TYR A 383 -4.88 5.88 9.17
C TYR A 383 -4.67 6.72 7.90
N ILE A 384 -5.18 7.96 7.87
CA ILE A 384 -4.93 8.92 6.78
C ILE A 384 -3.42 9.16 6.60
N TRP A 385 -2.67 9.31 7.69
CA TRP A 385 -1.21 9.44 7.63
C TRP A 385 -0.56 8.19 7.03
N LEU A 386 -0.93 7.00 7.52
CA LEU A 386 -0.36 5.73 7.09
C LEU A 386 -0.60 5.49 5.58
N PHE A 387 -1.83 5.70 5.12
CA PHE A 387 -2.21 5.51 3.73
C PHE A 387 -1.55 6.52 2.80
N ARG A 388 -1.39 7.78 3.22
CA ARG A 388 -0.62 8.78 2.46
C ARG A 388 0.87 8.44 2.43
N ALA A 389 1.45 7.90 3.50
CA ALA A 389 2.85 7.47 3.55
C ALA A 389 3.12 6.30 2.60
N TRP A 390 2.26 5.28 2.62
CA TRP A 390 2.35 4.13 1.71
C TRP A 390 2.10 4.53 0.25
N LEU A 391 1.04 5.29 -0.06
CA LEU A 391 0.75 5.77 -1.42
C LEU A 391 1.89 6.63 -1.99
N THR A 392 2.54 7.45 -1.16
CA THR A 392 3.76 8.19 -1.55
C THR A 392 4.91 7.24 -1.89
N CYS A 393 5.10 6.18 -1.10
CA CYS A 393 6.13 5.16 -1.37
C CYS A 393 5.88 4.41 -2.69
N MET A 394 4.61 4.11 -2.98
CA MET A 394 4.10 3.50 -4.21
C MET A 394 3.99 4.48 -5.39
N SER A 395 4.70 5.61 -5.34
CA SER A 395 4.80 6.58 -6.43
C SER A 395 3.46 7.17 -6.87
N GLY A 396 2.51 7.33 -5.94
CA GLY A 396 1.18 7.88 -6.19
C GLY A 396 0.20 6.92 -6.88
N ARG A 397 0.52 5.63 -6.94
CA ARG A 397 -0.34 4.58 -7.54
C ARG A 397 -1.21 3.93 -6.46
N PRO A 398 -2.54 4.05 -6.51
CA PRO A 398 -3.45 3.31 -5.64
C PRO A 398 -3.73 1.91 -6.18
N PRO A 399 -4.10 0.94 -5.33
CA PRO A 399 -4.58 -0.38 -5.76
C PRO A 399 -5.98 -0.28 -6.38
N GLN A 400 -6.42 -1.33 -7.07
CA GLN A 400 -7.76 -1.39 -7.67
C GLN A 400 -8.80 -1.84 -6.64
N THR A 401 -8.50 -2.90 -5.89
CA THR A 401 -9.33 -3.43 -4.80
C THR A 401 -8.60 -3.28 -3.46
N ILE A 402 -9.32 -2.82 -2.44
CA ILE A 402 -8.82 -2.71 -1.06
C ILE A 402 -9.68 -3.56 -0.13
N ILE A 403 -9.03 -4.39 0.67
CA ILE A 403 -9.67 -5.32 1.61
C ILE A 403 -9.29 -4.91 3.04
N THR A 404 -10.27 -4.78 3.93
CA THR A 404 -10.02 -4.45 5.36
C THR A 404 -10.84 -5.33 6.31
N ASN A 405 -10.52 -5.24 7.60
CA ASN A 405 -11.47 -5.55 8.67
C ASN A 405 -12.51 -4.42 8.86
N GLN A 406 -13.35 -4.53 9.89
CA GLN A 406 -14.49 -3.64 10.12
C GLN A 406 -14.17 -2.35 10.90
N CYS A 407 -12.96 -1.79 10.73
CA CYS A 407 -12.56 -0.56 11.40
C CYS A 407 -13.16 0.69 10.71
N LYS A 408 -14.25 1.27 11.26
CA LYS A 408 -14.93 2.46 10.69
C LYS A 408 -14.02 3.68 10.50
N ALA A 409 -13.00 3.85 11.36
CA ALA A 409 -11.97 4.89 11.19
C ALA A 409 -11.07 4.62 9.98
N MET A 410 -10.72 3.36 9.74
CA MET A 410 -9.94 2.93 8.57
C MET A 410 -10.75 3.09 7.27
N GLN A 411 -12.01 2.67 7.24
CA GLN A 411 -12.93 2.86 6.10
C GLN A 411 -13.02 4.35 5.70
N SER A 412 -13.19 5.23 6.70
CA SER A 412 -13.24 6.68 6.50
C SER A 412 -11.93 7.23 5.94
N ALA A 413 -10.79 6.72 6.40
CA ALA A 413 -9.47 7.08 5.87
C ALA A 413 -9.24 6.59 4.43
N LEU A 414 -9.75 5.40 4.08
CA LEU A 414 -9.71 4.88 2.71
C LEU A 414 -10.54 5.75 1.76
N ALA A 415 -11.73 6.19 2.18
CA ALA A 415 -12.56 7.09 1.38
C ALA A 415 -11.87 8.45 1.10
N GLU A 416 -11.10 9.00 2.05
CA GLU A 416 -10.32 10.24 1.82
C GLU A 416 -9.09 10.03 0.93
N VAL A 417 -8.36 8.91 1.09
CA VAL A 417 -7.05 8.71 0.44
C VAL A 417 -7.12 7.93 -0.88
N PHE A 418 -8.10 7.04 -1.03
CA PHE A 418 -8.29 6.18 -2.21
C PHE A 418 -9.73 6.23 -2.78
N PRO A 419 -10.32 7.40 -3.09
CA PRO A 419 -11.73 7.56 -3.53
C PRO A 419 -12.08 6.92 -4.89
N ARG A 420 -11.18 6.12 -5.47
CA ARG A 420 -11.36 5.38 -6.73
C ARG A 420 -11.06 3.88 -6.61
N ALA A 421 -10.67 3.40 -5.43
CA ALA A 421 -10.45 1.97 -5.19
C ALA A 421 -11.76 1.31 -4.76
N HIS A 422 -11.98 0.06 -5.17
CA HIS A 422 -13.07 -0.78 -4.70
C HIS A 422 -12.74 -1.27 -3.29
N HIS A 423 -13.19 -0.55 -2.27
CA HIS A 423 -13.10 -0.99 -0.88
C HIS A 423 -14.16 -2.06 -0.59
N ARG A 424 -13.76 -3.14 0.09
CA ARG A 424 -14.58 -4.25 0.58
C ARG A 424 -14.08 -4.69 1.96
N LEU A 425 -14.94 -5.33 2.74
CA LEU A 425 -14.57 -5.92 4.03
C LEU A 425 -14.32 -7.42 3.85
N SER A 426 -13.27 -7.95 4.47
CA SER A 426 -12.89 -9.37 4.39
C SER A 426 -14.01 -10.27 4.92
N SER A 427 -14.64 -11.05 4.04
CA SER A 427 -15.73 -11.98 4.39
C SER A 427 -15.33 -12.92 5.53
N SER A 428 -14.09 -13.42 5.54
CA SER A 428 -13.61 -14.31 6.61
C SER A 428 -13.54 -13.61 7.99
N HIS A 429 -13.10 -12.35 8.05
CA HIS A 429 -13.11 -11.57 9.29
C HIS A 429 -14.53 -11.22 9.75
N VAL A 430 -15.47 -10.98 8.83
CA VAL A 430 -16.88 -10.78 9.20
C VAL A 430 -17.49 -12.07 9.74
N MET A 431 -17.24 -13.20 9.07
CA MET A 431 -17.66 -14.53 9.53
C MET A 431 -17.09 -14.85 10.93
N GLN A 432 -15.79 -14.64 11.15
CA GLN A 432 -15.17 -14.82 12.46
C GLN A 432 -15.79 -13.89 13.52
N SER A 433 -15.98 -12.60 13.20
CA SER A 433 -16.59 -11.63 14.10
C SER A 433 -18.05 -11.98 14.45
N ILE A 434 -18.81 -12.59 13.53
CA ILE A 434 -20.12 -13.20 13.84
C ILE A 434 -19.94 -14.31 14.87
N LEU A 435 -19.07 -15.28 14.61
CA LEU A 435 -18.89 -16.45 15.49
C LEU A 435 -18.31 -16.10 16.87
N GLU A 436 -17.56 -14.99 17.00
CA GLU A 436 -17.01 -14.51 18.27
C GLU A 436 -17.99 -13.63 19.08
N ASN A 437 -18.83 -12.82 18.42
CA ASN A 437 -19.83 -11.98 19.10
C ASN A 437 -21.13 -12.73 19.39
N MET A 438 -21.40 -13.84 18.69
CA MET A 438 -22.50 -14.73 19.02
C MET A 438 -22.19 -15.53 20.28
N GLY A 439 -23.08 -15.43 21.28
CA GLY A 439 -23.03 -16.24 22.49
C GLY A 439 -23.40 -17.71 22.25
N ALA A 440 -23.84 -18.40 23.31
CA ALA A 440 -24.24 -19.80 23.25
C ALA A 440 -25.55 -20.01 22.45
N ILE A 441 -25.45 -20.03 21.11
CA ILE A 441 -26.54 -20.40 20.20
C ILE A 441 -26.84 -21.90 20.32
N GLN A 442 -28.13 -22.24 20.43
CA GLN A 442 -28.58 -23.63 20.33
C GLN A 442 -28.37 -24.15 18.89
N GLU A 443 -27.78 -25.33 18.74
CA GLU A 443 -27.31 -25.88 17.46
C GLU A 443 -26.18 -25.04 16.79
N TYR A 444 -25.21 -24.55 17.59
CA TYR A 444 -24.08 -23.74 17.11
C TYR A 444 -23.34 -24.29 15.86
N GLU A 445 -23.14 -25.61 15.76
CA GLU A 445 -22.55 -26.24 14.56
C GLU A 445 -23.44 -26.10 13.32
N ALA A 446 -24.76 -26.25 13.48
CA ALA A 446 -25.72 -26.01 12.41
C ALA A 446 -25.81 -24.53 12.04
N PHE A 447 -25.66 -23.62 13.01
CA PHE A 447 -25.54 -22.17 12.75
C PHE A 447 -24.28 -21.88 11.92
N GLN A 448 -23.11 -22.40 12.30
CA GLN A 448 -21.87 -22.26 11.53
C GLN A 448 -22.03 -22.76 10.09
N MET A 449 -22.60 -23.96 9.89
CA MET A 449 -22.83 -24.51 8.55
C MET A 449 -23.83 -23.68 7.74
N ILE A 450 -24.97 -23.29 8.33
CA ILE A 450 -25.99 -22.51 7.63
C ILE A 450 -25.45 -21.12 7.27
N LEU A 451 -24.78 -20.43 8.18
CA LEU A 451 -24.14 -19.14 7.92
C LEU A 451 -23.11 -19.24 6.77
N SER A 452 -22.27 -20.28 6.79
CA SER A 452 -21.28 -20.55 5.74
C SER A 452 -21.93 -20.81 4.37
N ARG A 453 -23.00 -21.63 4.32
CA ARG A 453 -23.78 -21.88 3.10
C ARG A 453 -24.46 -20.60 2.60
N THR A 454 -25.11 -19.84 3.48
CA THR A 454 -25.79 -18.58 3.14
C THR A 454 -24.81 -17.55 2.54
N VAL A 455 -23.64 -17.35 3.13
CA VAL A 455 -22.68 -16.33 2.69
C VAL A 455 -21.90 -16.74 1.43
N TYR A 456 -21.43 -18.00 1.35
CA TYR A 456 -20.52 -18.42 0.29
C TYR A 456 -21.19 -19.19 -0.86
N ASP A 457 -22.33 -19.85 -0.63
CA ASP A 457 -22.97 -20.70 -1.65
C ASP A 457 -24.16 -20.02 -2.35
N SER A 458 -24.56 -18.81 -1.94
CA SER A 458 -25.61 -18.03 -2.61
C SER A 458 -25.11 -17.45 -3.94
N ILE A 459 -25.77 -17.78 -5.04
CA ILE A 459 -25.35 -17.38 -6.40
C ILE A 459 -26.10 -16.12 -6.83
N LYS A 460 -27.35 -15.91 -6.39
CA LYS A 460 -28.13 -14.68 -6.63
C LYS A 460 -28.40 -13.90 -5.35
N VAL A 461 -28.74 -12.61 -5.50
CA VAL A 461 -29.04 -11.72 -4.37
C VAL A 461 -30.34 -12.15 -3.68
N ASP A 462 -31.37 -12.53 -4.44
CA ASP A 462 -32.62 -13.10 -3.94
C ASP A 462 -32.41 -14.44 -3.20
N GLU A 463 -31.49 -15.28 -3.66
CA GLU A 463 -31.08 -16.50 -2.94
C GLU A 463 -30.44 -16.17 -1.58
N PHE A 464 -29.53 -15.18 -1.54
CA PHE A 464 -28.90 -14.73 -0.29
C PHE A 464 -29.93 -14.14 0.69
N GLU A 465 -30.77 -13.21 0.24
CA GLU A 465 -31.72 -12.52 1.12
C GLU A 465 -32.73 -13.50 1.74
N LEU A 466 -33.22 -14.48 0.95
CA LEU A 466 -34.10 -15.54 1.45
C LEU A 466 -33.39 -16.49 2.41
N ALA A 467 -32.15 -16.91 2.11
CA ALA A 467 -31.37 -17.79 2.98
C ALA A 467 -30.96 -17.11 4.29
N TRP A 468 -30.62 -15.82 4.24
CA TRP A 468 -30.32 -14.99 5.40
C TRP A 468 -31.55 -14.82 6.28
N GLU A 469 -32.68 -14.39 5.73
CA GLU A 469 -33.92 -14.19 6.51
C GLU A 469 -34.39 -15.51 7.16
N HIS A 470 -34.33 -16.64 6.45
CA HIS A 470 -34.61 -17.96 7.02
C HIS A 470 -33.64 -18.34 8.16
N MET A 471 -32.35 -18.04 8.03
CA MET A 471 -31.36 -18.25 9.11
C MET A 471 -31.67 -17.36 10.33
N ILE A 472 -31.95 -16.08 10.11
CA ILE A 472 -32.30 -15.11 11.17
C ILE A 472 -33.54 -15.58 11.95
N GLN A 473 -34.55 -16.09 11.25
CA GLN A 473 -35.75 -16.68 11.86
C GLN A 473 -35.43 -17.97 12.63
N ARG A 474 -34.74 -18.95 12.01
CA ARG A 474 -34.43 -20.25 12.63
C ARG A 474 -33.74 -20.11 13.99
N PHE A 475 -32.78 -19.21 14.10
CA PHE A 475 -31.98 -19.05 15.31
C PHE A 475 -32.51 -17.97 16.26
N GLY A 476 -33.59 -17.25 15.90
CA GLY A 476 -34.22 -16.24 16.75
C GLY A 476 -33.38 -14.97 16.95
N ILE A 477 -32.46 -14.68 16.03
CA ILE A 477 -31.40 -13.66 16.19
C ILE A 477 -31.73 -12.29 15.55
N ARG A 478 -32.99 -12.06 15.16
CA ARG A 478 -33.42 -10.85 14.44
C ARG A 478 -33.15 -9.56 15.20
N ASP A 479 -33.31 -9.56 16.51
CA ASP A 479 -33.19 -8.37 17.36
C ASP A 479 -31.75 -8.10 17.84
N HIS A 480 -30.76 -8.84 17.30
CA HIS A 480 -29.35 -8.71 17.68
C HIS A 480 -28.68 -7.54 16.93
N GLU A 481 -28.59 -6.37 17.57
CA GLU A 481 -28.06 -5.09 17.02
C GLU A 481 -26.78 -5.24 16.17
N PHE A 482 -25.84 -6.09 16.61
CA PHE A 482 -24.62 -6.38 15.86
C PHE A 482 -24.89 -7.07 14.51
N ILE A 483 -25.81 -8.05 14.46
CA ILE A 483 -26.17 -8.77 13.23
C ILE A 483 -26.98 -7.86 12.29
N GLN A 484 -27.81 -6.96 12.84
CA GLN A 484 -28.48 -5.91 12.06
C GLN A 484 -27.46 -4.97 11.40
N THR A 485 -26.49 -4.46 12.17
CA THR A 485 -25.40 -3.60 11.66
C THR A 485 -24.58 -4.30 10.57
N LEU A 486 -24.28 -5.59 10.75
CA LEU A 486 -23.60 -6.39 9.72
C LEU A 486 -24.44 -6.58 8.45
N TYR A 487 -25.75 -6.72 8.59
CA TYR A 487 -26.66 -6.85 7.46
C TYR A 487 -26.82 -5.54 6.68
N ASP A 488 -26.78 -4.38 7.35
CA ASP A 488 -26.74 -3.08 6.66
C ASP A 488 -25.47 -2.93 5.81
N ASP A 489 -24.31 -3.35 6.33
CA ASP A 489 -23.03 -3.35 5.60
C ASP A 489 -22.86 -4.49 4.56
N ARG A 490 -23.88 -5.34 4.33
CA ARG A 490 -23.75 -6.62 3.57
C ARG A 490 -23.17 -6.50 2.17
N GLU A 491 -23.46 -5.42 1.45
CA GLU A 491 -22.93 -5.21 0.10
C GLU A 491 -21.38 -5.10 0.10
N GLN A 492 -20.78 -4.68 1.22
CA GLN A 492 -19.33 -4.54 1.34
C GLN A 492 -18.59 -5.86 1.58
N TRP A 493 -19.27 -6.91 2.10
CA TRP A 493 -18.61 -8.12 2.62
C TRP A 493 -19.15 -9.45 2.11
N VAL A 494 -20.38 -9.51 1.61
CA VAL A 494 -20.95 -10.75 1.07
C VAL A 494 -20.51 -10.92 -0.40
N PRO A 495 -19.93 -12.08 -0.80
CA PRO A 495 -19.43 -12.31 -2.16
C PRO A 495 -20.45 -12.07 -3.29
N VAL A 496 -21.74 -12.33 -3.05
CA VAL A 496 -22.79 -12.20 -4.08
C VAL A 496 -23.00 -10.76 -4.59
N TYR A 497 -22.66 -9.74 -3.76
CA TYR A 497 -22.66 -8.31 -4.12
C TYR A 497 -21.31 -7.83 -4.68
N SER A 498 -20.34 -8.73 -4.81
CA SER A 498 -18.95 -8.41 -5.16
C SER A 498 -18.53 -8.92 -6.55
N LYS A 499 -19.51 -9.35 -7.35
CA LYS A 499 -19.33 -10.03 -8.65
C LYS A 499 -18.51 -9.30 -9.70
N ASP A 500 -18.48 -7.97 -9.69
CA ASP A 500 -17.72 -7.14 -10.64
C ASP A 500 -16.37 -6.67 -10.07
N THR A 501 -15.97 -7.17 -8.90
CA THR A 501 -14.72 -6.80 -8.21
C THR A 501 -13.70 -7.93 -8.31
N PHE A 502 -12.44 -7.59 -8.62
CA PHE A 502 -11.34 -8.55 -8.69
C PHE A 502 -10.68 -8.75 -7.33
N PHE A 503 -10.51 -10.01 -6.91
CA PHE A 503 -10.01 -10.40 -5.58
C PHE A 503 -8.74 -11.26 -5.60
N ALA A 504 -8.16 -11.55 -6.77
CA ALA A 504 -6.85 -12.21 -6.87
C ALA A 504 -6.71 -13.57 -6.14
N VAL A 505 -7.79 -14.32 -5.89
CA VAL A 505 -7.76 -15.54 -5.04
C VAL A 505 -7.28 -15.23 -3.60
N MET A 506 -7.59 -14.03 -3.08
CA MET A 506 -7.26 -13.64 -1.71
C MET A 506 -8.02 -14.53 -0.69
N PRO A 507 -7.34 -15.22 0.25
CA PRO A 507 -7.99 -16.11 1.22
C PRO A 507 -9.11 -15.45 2.03
N ASN A 508 -8.97 -14.15 2.30
CA ASN A 508 -9.92 -13.26 2.98
C ASN A 508 -11.37 -13.27 2.44
N PHE A 509 -11.63 -13.86 1.26
CA PHE A 509 -12.92 -14.01 0.59
C PHE A 509 -13.27 -15.46 0.20
N GLN A 510 -12.44 -16.46 0.54
CA GLN A 510 -12.67 -17.86 0.14
C GLN A 510 -13.31 -18.69 1.26
N LYS A 511 -14.08 -19.71 0.88
CA LYS A 511 -14.75 -20.63 1.82
C LYS A 511 -13.76 -21.70 2.30
N GLY A 512 -13.55 -21.79 3.62
CA GLY A 512 -12.87 -22.91 4.27
C GLY A 512 -11.35 -22.79 4.43
N GLU A 513 -10.69 -21.79 3.81
CA GLU A 513 -9.35 -21.39 4.22
C GLU A 513 -9.49 -20.52 5.48
N SER A 514 -8.83 -20.88 6.59
CA SER A 514 -8.71 -19.98 7.74
C SER A 514 -7.93 -18.73 7.31
N THR A 515 -8.36 -17.53 7.74
CA THR A 515 -7.52 -16.35 7.57
C THR A 515 -6.32 -16.46 8.50
N ASN A 516 -5.21 -16.94 7.95
CA ASN A 516 -3.89 -16.89 8.54
C ASN A 516 -3.27 -15.55 8.10
N PRO A 517 -3.14 -14.54 8.98
CA PRO A 517 -2.44 -13.28 8.65
C PRO A 517 -1.03 -13.54 8.10
N PHE A 518 -0.42 -12.55 7.45
CA PHE A 518 0.94 -12.71 6.92
C PHE A 518 1.99 -13.13 7.98
N PHE A 519 1.73 -12.79 9.26
CA PHE A 519 2.55 -13.16 10.42
C PHE A 519 1.95 -14.28 11.29
N ASP A 520 1.00 -15.07 10.78
CA ASP A 520 0.39 -16.18 11.51
C ASP A 520 1.42 -17.22 12.00
N GLY A 521 1.19 -17.76 13.19
CA GLY A 521 2.13 -18.65 13.90
C GLY A 521 3.45 -17.99 14.33
N TYR A 522 3.75 -16.77 13.87
CA TYR A 522 4.99 -16.04 14.19
C TYR A 522 4.77 -14.93 15.21
N VAL A 523 3.71 -14.13 15.03
CA VAL A 523 3.38 -13.00 15.90
C VAL A 523 2.15 -13.32 16.72
N HIS A 524 2.27 -13.14 18.04
CA HIS A 524 1.23 -13.44 19.02
C HIS A 524 1.14 -12.31 20.06
N GLN A 525 0.10 -12.33 20.89
CA GLN A 525 -0.31 -11.22 21.76
C GLN A 525 0.75 -10.81 22.79
N GLN A 526 1.68 -11.72 23.09
CA GLN A 526 2.78 -11.53 24.05
C GLN A 526 4.08 -11.05 23.38
N THR A 527 4.20 -11.15 22.04
CA THR A 527 5.42 -10.81 21.29
C THR A 527 5.82 -9.35 21.50
N SER A 528 7.04 -9.12 21.96
CA SER A 528 7.62 -7.78 22.10
C SER A 528 8.05 -7.19 20.75
N LEU A 529 8.30 -5.89 20.72
CA LEU A 529 8.72 -5.23 19.48
C LEU A 529 10.14 -5.65 19.03
N GLU A 530 11.04 -6.00 19.96
CA GLU A 530 12.37 -6.49 19.60
C GLU A 530 12.31 -7.90 19.00
N GLU A 531 11.54 -8.81 19.60
CA GLU A 531 11.28 -10.15 19.06
C GLU A 531 10.62 -10.08 17.68
N PHE A 532 9.63 -9.19 17.50
CA PHE A 532 8.99 -8.97 16.19
C PHE A 532 10.00 -8.55 15.12
N LEU A 533 10.93 -7.62 15.42
CA LEU A 533 11.88 -7.11 14.44
C LEU A 533 12.96 -8.14 14.03
N ASP A 534 13.30 -9.08 14.91
CA ASP A 534 14.20 -10.19 14.54
C ASP A 534 13.45 -11.34 13.83
N VAL A 535 12.18 -11.62 14.18
CA VAL A 535 11.34 -12.59 13.45
C VAL A 535 10.89 -12.09 12.08
N TYR A 536 10.69 -10.78 11.90
CA TYR A 536 10.23 -10.16 10.64
C TYR A 536 11.11 -10.50 9.44
N ASP A 537 12.44 -10.41 9.59
CA ASP A 537 13.38 -10.75 8.51
C ASP A 537 13.32 -12.25 8.17
N VAL A 538 13.11 -13.11 9.17
CA VAL A 538 12.98 -14.58 9.00
C VAL A 538 11.69 -14.95 8.27
N VAL A 539 10.56 -14.32 8.61
CA VAL A 539 9.27 -14.55 7.92
C VAL A 539 9.33 -14.10 6.47
N LEU A 540 9.89 -12.92 6.20
CA LEU A 540 10.11 -12.44 4.83
C LEU A 540 11.00 -13.41 4.04
N GLU A 541 12.13 -13.83 4.60
CA GLU A 541 13.05 -14.71 3.90
C GLU A 541 12.46 -16.10 3.64
N LYS A 542 11.75 -16.70 4.61
CA LYS A 542 10.99 -17.94 4.40
C LYS A 542 9.99 -17.79 3.25
N LYS A 543 9.22 -16.69 3.20
CA LYS A 543 8.25 -16.44 2.12
C LYS A 543 8.90 -16.23 0.75
N ARG A 544 10.06 -15.58 0.68
CA ARG A 544 10.86 -15.45 -0.56
C ARG A 544 11.36 -16.82 -1.05
N GLN A 545 11.81 -17.67 -0.15
CA GLN A 545 12.29 -19.03 -0.47
C GLN A 545 11.13 -19.95 -0.89
N GLU A 546 9.96 -19.82 -0.26
CA GLU A 546 8.73 -20.51 -0.65
C GLU A 546 8.29 -20.13 -2.07
N GLU A 547 8.29 -18.83 -2.40
CA GLU A 547 8.01 -18.32 -3.75
C GLU A 547 9.04 -18.83 -4.78
N ALA A 548 10.34 -18.78 -4.45
CA ALA A 548 11.41 -19.21 -5.35
C ALA A 548 11.38 -20.71 -5.64
N ARG A 549 11.02 -21.55 -4.64
CA ARG A 549 10.80 -22.99 -4.83
C ARG A 549 9.59 -23.24 -5.75
N ASN A 550 8.47 -22.57 -5.50
CA ASN A 550 7.28 -22.70 -6.36
C ASN A 550 7.53 -22.20 -7.79
N ASP A 551 8.37 -21.18 -7.98
CA ASP A 551 8.82 -20.71 -9.30
C ASP A 551 9.65 -21.75 -10.05
N PHE A 552 10.61 -22.38 -9.37
CA PHE A 552 11.41 -23.46 -9.92
C PHE A 552 10.52 -24.66 -10.30
N GLU A 553 9.67 -25.12 -9.38
CA GLU A 553 8.74 -26.23 -9.64
C GLU A 553 7.80 -25.94 -10.80
N SER A 554 7.21 -24.74 -10.86
CA SER A 554 6.29 -24.36 -11.94
C SER A 554 6.96 -24.38 -13.31
N ARG A 555 8.23 -23.98 -13.39
CA ARG A 555 9.01 -23.95 -14.63
C ARG A 555 9.48 -25.33 -15.09
N GLU A 556 10.14 -26.07 -14.21
CA GLU A 556 10.87 -27.28 -14.58
C GLU A 556 9.98 -28.54 -14.55
N LEU A 557 8.90 -28.54 -13.75
CA LEU A 557 7.93 -29.64 -13.73
C LEU A 557 6.80 -29.38 -14.73
N THR A 558 6.49 -30.39 -15.55
CA THR A 558 5.27 -30.40 -16.36
C THR A 558 4.12 -30.92 -15.50
N PRO A 559 3.02 -30.17 -15.30
CA PRO A 559 1.88 -30.66 -14.53
C PRO A 559 1.27 -31.92 -15.13
N MET A 560 0.90 -32.89 -14.28
CA MET A 560 0.16 -34.07 -14.74
C MET A 560 -1.27 -33.68 -15.08
N LEU A 561 -1.70 -34.01 -16.31
CA LEU A 561 -3.07 -33.77 -16.76
C LEU A 561 -4.01 -34.85 -16.20
N ARG A 562 -5.15 -34.43 -15.64
CA ARG A 562 -6.22 -35.29 -15.09
C ARG A 562 -7.28 -35.62 -16.14
N THR A 563 -7.42 -34.81 -17.20
CA THR A 563 -8.37 -35.05 -18.28
C THR A 563 -7.68 -35.13 -19.65
N ARG A 564 -8.47 -35.18 -20.73
CA ARG A 564 -8.00 -35.01 -22.12
C ARG A 564 -8.50 -33.70 -22.75
N CYS A 565 -8.98 -32.76 -21.94
CA CYS A 565 -9.47 -31.46 -22.39
C CYS A 565 -8.29 -30.60 -22.88
N TYR A 566 -8.43 -29.97 -24.05
CA TYR A 566 -7.36 -29.16 -24.60
C TYR A 566 -7.09 -27.90 -23.75
N TYR A 567 -8.10 -27.31 -23.10
CA TYR A 567 -7.92 -26.19 -22.16
C TYR A 567 -6.91 -26.48 -21.05
N GLU A 568 -6.88 -27.72 -20.57
CA GLU A 568 -5.94 -28.20 -19.55
C GLU A 568 -4.49 -28.27 -20.10
N LEU A 569 -4.35 -28.82 -21.30
CA LEU A 569 -3.07 -28.86 -22.04
C LEU A 569 -2.60 -27.46 -22.46
N GLN A 570 -3.51 -26.51 -22.64
CA GLN A 570 -3.19 -25.12 -22.93
C GLN A 570 -2.65 -24.41 -21.68
N LEU A 571 -3.40 -24.40 -20.57
CA LEU A 571 -3.02 -23.60 -19.39
C LEU A 571 -1.87 -24.22 -18.58
N SER A 572 -1.63 -25.53 -18.64
CA SER A 572 -0.43 -26.16 -18.03
C SER A 572 0.90 -25.61 -18.57
N LYS A 573 0.89 -25.05 -19.78
CA LYS A 573 2.05 -24.37 -20.40
C LYS A 573 2.23 -22.94 -19.87
N PHE A 574 1.14 -22.27 -19.50
CA PHE A 574 1.13 -20.84 -19.14
C PHE A 574 1.12 -20.57 -17.64
N TYR A 575 0.29 -21.28 -16.87
CA TYR A 575 0.06 -20.99 -15.45
C TYR A 575 1.15 -21.56 -14.54
N THR A 576 1.27 -20.95 -13.36
CA THR A 576 1.95 -21.50 -12.18
C THR A 576 1.29 -22.79 -11.73
N LYS A 577 2.05 -23.65 -11.03
CA LYS A 577 1.58 -24.95 -10.52
C LYS A 577 0.27 -24.83 -9.73
N ASP A 578 0.23 -23.94 -8.75
CA ASP A 578 -0.86 -23.88 -7.77
C ASP A 578 -2.15 -23.29 -8.37
N VAL A 579 -2.03 -22.25 -9.20
CA VAL A 579 -3.16 -21.68 -9.95
C VAL A 579 -3.63 -22.63 -11.05
N PHE A 580 -2.71 -23.39 -11.67
CA PHE A 580 -3.08 -24.45 -12.61
C PHE A 580 -3.88 -25.56 -11.92
N ILE A 581 -3.56 -25.95 -10.67
CA ILE A 581 -4.35 -26.92 -9.91
C ILE A 581 -5.76 -26.37 -9.63
N LYS A 582 -5.88 -25.14 -9.09
CA LYS A 582 -7.19 -24.50 -8.85
C LYS A 582 -8.03 -24.35 -10.16
N PHE A 583 -7.40 -24.23 -11.33
CA PHE A 583 -8.07 -24.28 -12.63
C PHE A 583 -8.37 -25.72 -13.12
N GLN A 584 -7.49 -26.68 -12.88
CA GLN A 584 -7.63 -28.08 -13.29
C GLN A 584 -8.86 -28.73 -12.64
N ASP A 585 -9.17 -28.39 -11.38
CA ASP A 585 -10.41 -28.83 -10.75
C ASP A 585 -11.66 -28.29 -11.45
N GLU A 586 -11.66 -27.04 -11.95
CA GLU A 586 -12.76 -26.52 -12.78
C GLU A 586 -12.90 -27.29 -14.11
N VAL A 587 -11.80 -27.74 -14.72
CA VAL A 587 -11.85 -28.60 -15.92
C VAL A 587 -12.42 -30.00 -15.60
N VAL A 588 -12.04 -30.59 -14.47
CA VAL A 588 -12.59 -31.90 -14.02
C VAL A 588 -14.09 -31.78 -13.71
N MET A 589 -14.50 -30.69 -13.04
CA MET A 589 -15.89 -30.41 -12.67
C MET A 589 -16.77 -29.97 -13.85
N MET A 590 -16.24 -29.81 -15.07
CA MET A 590 -17.07 -29.76 -16.29
C MET A 590 -17.95 -31.00 -16.44
N SER A 591 -17.54 -32.15 -15.90
CA SER A 591 -18.33 -33.39 -15.90
C SER A 591 -19.61 -33.32 -15.06
N SER A 592 -19.67 -32.44 -14.05
CA SER A 592 -20.85 -32.19 -13.21
C SER A 592 -21.92 -31.35 -13.93
N CYS A 593 -21.55 -30.65 -15.00
CA CYS A 593 -22.42 -29.81 -15.82
C CYS A 593 -23.18 -30.66 -16.86
N PHE A 594 -24.19 -31.41 -16.41
CA PHE A 594 -24.84 -32.48 -17.17
C PHE A 594 -25.88 -32.03 -18.22
N SER A 595 -26.29 -30.75 -18.21
CA SER A 595 -27.26 -30.22 -19.18
C SER A 595 -26.91 -28.80 -19.57
N ILE A 596 -27.03 -28.47 -20.86
CA ILE A 596 -26.85 -27.12 -21.42
C ILE A 596 -28.07 -26.82 -22.28
N THR A 597 -28.74 -25.71 -22.00
CA THR A 597 -29.92 -25.25 -22.74
C THR A 597 -29.72 -23.81 -23.22
N GLN A 598 -30.16 -23.48 -24.43
CA GLN A 598 -30.17 -22.10 -24.92
C GLN A 598 -31.48 -21.44 -24.50
N VAL A 599 -31.41 -20.38 -23.70
CA VAL A 599 -32.58 -19.72 -23.11
C VAL A 599 -32.95 -18.46 -23.88
N HIS A 600 -31.96 -17.65 -24.25
CA HIS A 600 -32.19 -16.36 -24.90
C HIS A 600 -31.15 -16.03 -25.98
N THR A 601 -31.46 -15.10 -26.89
CA THR A 601 -30.55 -14.65 -27.95
C THR A 601 -30.83 -13.19 -28.33
N ASN A 602 -29.86 -12.32 -28.05
CA ASN A 602 -29.86 -10.89 -28.38
C ASN A 602 -28.75 -10.61 -29.41
N GLY A 603 -29.08 -10.72 -30.70
CA GLY A 603 -28.11 -10.52 -31.78
C GLY A 603 -26.97 -11.55 -31.72
N PRO A 604 -25.70 -11.14 -31.55
CA PRO A 604 -24.58 -12.08 -31.45
C PRO A 604 -24.44 -12.72 -30.04
N ILE A 605 -25.11 -12.16 -29.02
CA ILE A 605 -25.07 -12.66 -27.64
C ILE A 605 -26.13 -13.74 -27.45
N VAL A 606 -25.70 -14.90 -26.96
CA VAL A 606 -26.57 -16.03 -26.60
C VAL A 606 -26.47 -16.29 -25.10
N THR A 607 -27.61 -16.42 -24.42
CA THR A 607 -27.66 -16.81 -23.01
C THR A 607 -28.01 -18.29 -22.91
N TYR A 608 -27.12 -19.05 -22.28
CA TYR A 608 -27.29 -20.45 -21.95
C TYR A 608 -27.64 -20.61 -20.46
N MET A 609 -28.39 -21.66 -20.13
CA MET A 609 -28.56 -22.15 -18.76
C MET A 609 -28.01 -23.56 -18.67
N ILE A 610 -27.06 -23.74 -17.76
CA ILE A 610 -26.40 -25.01 -17.44
C ILE A 610 -27.02 -25.58 -16.17
N LYS A 611 -27.23 -26.90 -16.12
CA LYS A 611 -27.52 -27.61 -14.88
C LYS A 611 -26.27 -28.31 -14.38
N GLU A 612 -25.87 -27.98 -13.15
CA GLU A 612 -24.81 -28.66 -12.42
C GLU A 612 -25.43 -29.56 -11.35
N ARG A 613 -24.85 -30.75 -11.16
CA ARG A 613 -25.16 -31.64 -10.04
C ARG A 613 -24.22 -31.34 -8.87
N GLU A 614 -24.78 -31.04 -7.70
CA GLU A 614 -24.05 -30.87 -6.45
C GLU A 614 -23.53 -32.21 -5.90
N GLY A 615 -22.59 -32.19 -4.94
CA GLY A 615 -21.89 -33.37 -4.44
C GLY A 615 -22.74 -34.38 -3.65
N GLU A 616 -22.10 -35.43 -3.13
CA GLU A 616 -22.74 -36.67 -2.62
C GLU A 616 -23.57 -36.55 -1.31
N GLU A 617 -24.02 -35.36 -0.90
CA GLU A 617 -24.99 -35.22 0.20
C GLU A 617 -26.36 -35.81 -0.19
N ILE A 618 -26.80 -36.86 0.52
CA ILE A 618 -27.95 -37.70 0.16
C ILE A 618 -29.29 -37.03 0.51
N MET A 619 -29.62 -35.87 -0.10
CA MET A 619 -30.97 -35.29 -0.10
C MET A 619 -31.31 -34.58 -1.42
N ARG A 620 -32.17 -35.24 -2.21
CA ARG A 620 -33.11 -34.68 -3.23
C ARG A 620 -32.59 -33.59 -4.19
N ASP A 621 -32.23 -34.00 -5.40
CA ASP A 621 -32.40 -33.26 -6.68
C ASP A 621 -31.98 -31.77 -6.74
N ASN A 622 -31.00 -31.35 -5.93
CA ASN A 622 -30.42 -30.00 -5.91
C ASN A 622 -29.54 -29.75 -7.15
N ASN A 623 -30.18 -29.69 -8.33
CA ASN A 623 -29.54 -29.30 -9.57
C ASN A 623 -29.47 -27.77 -9.65
N ARG A 624 -28.30 -27.19 -9.41
CA ARG A 624 -28.10 -25.73 -9.50
C ARG A 624 -28.11 -25.28 -10.96
N ASN A 625 -28.82 -24.20 -11.25
CA ASN A 625 -28.93 -23.66 -12.61
C ASN A 625 -28.03 -22.43 -12.77
N PHE A 626 -27.07 -22.48 -13.71
CA PHE A 626 -26.12 -21.40 -13.96
C PHE A 626 -26.36 -20.75 -15.33
N GLU A 627 -26.67 -19.46 -15.31
CA GLU A 627 -26.80 -18.60 -16.49
C GLU A 627 -25.41 -18.17 -17.00
N VAL A 628 -25.16 -18.39 -18.29
CA VAL A 628 -23.89 -18.06 -18.95
C VAL A 628 -24.17 -17.32 -20.26
N MET A 629 -23.71 -16.09 -20.37
CA MET A 629 -23.74 -15.32 -21.61
C MET A 629 -22.50 -15.62 -22.45
N TYR A 630 -22.68 -15.77 -23.76
CA TYR A 630 -21.60 -15.93 -24.73
C TYR A 630 -21.83 -15.02 -25.94
N ASP A 631 -20.89 -14.13 -26.22
CA ASP A 631 -20.89 -13.31 -27.42
C ASP A 631 -20.12 -14.00 -28.54
N LYS A 632 -20.83 -14.32 -29.63
CA LYS A 632 -20.26 -14.97 -30.82
C LYS A 632 -19.41 -14.03 -31.67
N ALA A 633 -19.45 -12.72 -31.45
CA ALA A 633 -18.64 -11.75 -32.18
C ALA A 633 -17.27 -11.51 -31.53
N GLY A 634 -17.22 -11.24 -30.23
CA GLY A 634 -15.98 -11.03 -29.47
C GLY A 634 -15.37 -12.29 -28.85
N ALA A 635 -16.05 -13.45 -28.95
CA ALA A 635 -15.71 -14.68 -28.22
C ALA A 635 -15.64 -14.50 -26.69
N GLU A 636 -16.41 -13.55 -26.15
CA GLU A 636 -16.51 -13.35 -24.70
C GLU A 636 -17.50 -14.33 -24.07
N VAL A 637 -17.11 -14.93 -22.94
CA VAL A 637 -17.97 -15.72 -22.06
C VAL A 637 -18.06 -15.08 -20.67
N ARG A 638 -19.27 -15.03 -20.10
CA ARG A 638 -19.53 -14.47 -18.76
C ARG A 638 -20.53 -15.37 -18.02
N CYS A 639 -20.09 -16.07 -16.97
CA CYS A 639 -20.95 -16.90 -16.11
C CYS A 639 -21.43 -16.10 -14.89
N MET A 640 -22.69 -16.30 -14.49
CA MET A 640 -23.28 -15.65 -13.31
C MET A 640 -22.61 -15.97 -11.97
N CYS A 641 -21.82 -17.04 -11.87
CA CYS A 641 -21.02 -17.36 -10.68
C CYS A 641 -19.78 -16.47 -10.53
N SER A 642 -19.45 -15.66 -11.54
CA SER A 642 -18.40 -14.63 -11.52
C SER A 642 -16.99 -15.12 -11.18
N CYS A 643 -16.71 -16.43 -11.24
CA CYS A 643 -15.42 -17.02 -10.89
C CYS A 643 -14.22 -16.36 -11.61
N PHE A 644 -14.36 -16.01 -12.89
CA PHE A 644 -13.31 -15.27 -13.60
C PHE A 644 -13.08 -13.86 -13.05
N ASN A 645 -14.13 -13.14 -12.66
CA ASN A 645 -14.01 -11.83 -12.05
C ASN A 645 -13.37 -11.93 -10.66
N LEU A 646 -13.74 -12.93 -9.85
CA LEU A 646 -13.21 -13.09 -8.49
C LEU A 646 -11.76 -13.62 -8.48
N ASN A 647 -11.49 -14.67 -9.28
CA ASN A 647 -10.27 -15.49 -9.22
C ASN A 647 -9.34 -15.35 -10.44
N GLY A 648 -9.82 -14.79 -11.56
CA GLY A 648 -8.99 -14.59 -12.76
C GLY A 648 -8.74 -15.84 -13.62
N TYR A 649 -9.53 -16.89 -13.45
CA TYR A 649 -9.57 -18.06 -14.35
C TYR A 649 -11.02 -18.51 -14.59
N LEU A 650 -11.27 -19.19 -15.72
CA LEU A 650 -12.62 -19.61 -16.11
C LEU A 650 -13.11 -20.77 -15.24
N CYS A 651 -14.40 -20.73 -14.87
CA CYS A 651 -15.09 -21.86 -14.24
C CYS A 651 -15.57 -22.91 -15.24
N ARG A 652 -15.85 -24.10 -14.71
CA ARG A 652 -16.54 -25.23 -15.35
C ARG A 652 -17.68 -24.79 -16.28
N HIS A 653 -18.55 -23.88 -15.82
CA HIS A 653 -19.70 -23.38 -16.57
C HIS A 653 -19.29 -22.64 -17.86
N ALA A 654 -18.31 -21.74 -17.76
CA ALA A 654 -17.82 -20.99 -18.90
C ALA A 654 -17.08 -21.90 -19.89
N LEU A 655 -16.25 -22.81 -19.38
CA LEU A 655 -15.55 -23.83 -20.18
C LEU A 655 -16.55 -24.74 -20.92
N CYS A 656 -17.66 -25.13 -20.27
CA CYS A 656 -18.73 -25.89 -20.91
C CYS A 656 -19.39 -25.15 -22.08
N ILE A 657 -19.63 -23.83 -21.99
CA ILE A 657 -20.19 -23.05 -23.12
C ILE A 657 -19.18 -22.83 -24.24
N LEU A 658 -17.91 -22.59 -23.93
CA LEU A 658 -16.85 -22.52 -24.95
C LEU A 658 -16.77 -23.85 -25.71
N ASN A 659 -16.73 -24.98 -25.00
CA ASN A 659 -16.68 -26.31 -25.60
C ASN A 659 -17.96 -26.64 -26.40
N TYR A 660 -19.14 -26.26 -25.90
CA TYR A 660 -20.42 -26.42 -26.60
C TYR A 660 -20.48 -25.59 -27.91
N ASN A 661 -19.83 -24.44 -27.96
CA ASN A 661 -19.72 -23.61 -29.17
C ASN A 661 -18.52 -23.98 -30.06
N GLY A 662 -17.78 -25.07 -29.75
CA GLY A 662 -16.67 -25.55 -30.58
C GLY A 662 -15.39 -24.73 -30.47
N VAL A 663 -15.19 -23.98 -29.39
CA VAL A 663 -13.97 -23.20 -29.15
C VAL A 663 -12.88 -24.12 -28.59
N GLU A 664 -11.84 -24.40 -29.38
CA GLU A 664 -10.77 -25.37 -29.02
C GLU A 664 -9.77 -24.82 -27.97
N GLU A 665 -9.46 -23.52 -28.01
CA GLU A 665 -8.52 -22.85 -27.12
C GLU A 665 -9.23 -21.77 -26.28
N ILE A 666 -8.86 -21.61 -25.00
CA ILE A 666 -9.32 -20.49 -24.17
C ILE A 666 -8.89 -19.16 -24.82
N PRO A 667 -9.81 -18.20 -25.08
CA PRO A 667 -9.46 -16.90 -25.63
C PRO A 667 -8.50 -16.13 -24.73
N PHE A 668 -7.50 -15.47 -25.35
CA PHE A 668 -6.35 -14.89 -24.64
C PHE A 668 -6.72 -13.88 -23.55
N GLN A 669 -7.85 -13.16 -23.69
CA GLN A 669 -8.34 -12.23 -22.66
C GLN A 669 -8.66 -12.90 -21.30
N TYR A 670 -8.83 -14.23 -21.27
CA TYR A 670 -9.04 -15.00 -20.05
C TYR A 670 -7.76 -15.63 -19.47
N ILE A 671 -6.59 -15.38 -20.08
CA ILE A 671 -5.29 -15.92 -19.66
C ILE A 671 -4.48 -14.78 -19.01
N LEU A 672 -4.81 -14.45 -17.75
CA LEU A 672 -4.23 -13.29 -17.07
C LEU A 672 -2.71 -13.41 -16.92
N SER A 673 -1.99 -12.32 -17.24
CA SER A 673 -0.53 -12.22 -17.10
C SER A 673 -0.06 -12.47 -15.66
N ARG A 674 -0.87 -12.06 -14.67
CA ARG A 674 -0.57 -12.24 -13.24
C ARG A 674 -0.43 -13.70 -12.81
N TRP A 675 -1.00 -14.65 -13.56
CA TRP A 675 -0.99 -16.09 -13.24
C TRP A 675 0.08 -16.87 -14.00
N ARG A 676 0.88 -16.20 -14.84
CA ARG A 676 1.80 -16.87 -15.77
C ARG A 676 3.17 -17.13 -15.17
N LYS A 677 3.68 -18.36 -15.37
CA LYS A 677 5.03 -18.76 -14.96
C LYS A 677 6.15 -18.20 -15.83
N ASP A 678 5.85 -17.77 -17.06
CA ASP A 678 6.79 -17.08 -17.95
C ASP A 678 6.78 -15.55 -17.75
N PHE A 679 6.00 -15.04 -16.79
CA PHE A 679 5.95 -13.62 -16.45
C PHE A 679 7.25 -13.17 -15.76
N LYS A 680 8.12 -12.49 -16.51
CA LYS A 680 9.46 -12.06 -16.07
C LYS A 680 9.41 -11.00 -14.97
N ARG A 681 9.36 -11.45 -13.71
CA ARG A 681 9.59 -10.63 -12.51
C ARG A 681 11.05 -10.21 -12.38
N LEU A 682 11.46 -9.24 -13.19
CA LEU A 682 12.55 -8.36 -12.80
C LEU A 682 12.06 -7.60 -11.56
N TYR A 683 12.73 -7.76 -10.41
CA TYR A 683 12.38 -7.03 -9.16
C TYR A 683 12.83 -5.55 -9.18
N VAL A 684 12.79 -4.98 -10.37
CA VAL A 684 12.78 -3.57 -10.69
C VAL A 684 11.74 -3.42 -11.80
N PRO A 685 10.71 -2.57 -11.64
CA PRO A 685 9.59 -2.52 -12.56
C PRO A 685 10.04 -2.15 -13.97
N ASP A 686 9.69 -3.00 -14.94
CA ASP A 686 9.82 -2.71 -16.35
C ASP A 686 8.76 -1.70 -16.79
N LEU A 687 9.00 -0.43 -16.47
CA LEU A 687 8.23 0.67 -17.04
C LEU A 687 8.56 0.78 -18.53
N GLY A 688 7.65 0.28 -19.36
CA GLY A 688 7.64 0.53 -20.79
C GLY A 688 7.82 2.03 -21.06
N SER A 689 8.67 2.37 -22.03
CA SER A 689 9.36 3.65 -22.19
C SER A 689 8.51 4.92 -22.35
N ASN A 690 7.19 4.79 -22.32
CA ASN A 690 6.26 5.77 -22.89
C ASN A 690 5.61 6.69 -21.84
N ASN A 691 5.79 6.40 -20.54
CA ASN A 691 5.13 7.10 -19.42
C ASN A 691 6.13 7.78 -18.44
N VAL A 692 7.35 8.08 -18.87
CA VAL A 692 8.29 8.91 -18.09
C VAL A 692 8.11 10.37 -18.48
N ASP A 693 7.88 11.25 -17.51
CA ASP A 693 7.81 12.69 -17.74
C ASP A 693 9.21 13.24 -18.09
N ILE A 694 9.42 13.51 -19.38
CA ILE A 694 10.68 14.04 -19.93
C ILE A 694 10.93 15.52 -19.54
N THR A 695 10.12 16.08 -18.63
CA THR A 695 10.35 17.40 -18.01
C THR A 695 10.74 17.32 -16.53
N ASN A 696 10.61 16.16 -15.87
CA ASN A 696 10.80 16.00 -14.42
C ASN A 696 12.10 15.25 -14.03
N PRO A 697 13.15 15.94 -13.55
CA PRO A 697 14.44 15.32 -13.23
C PRO A 697 14.40 14.24 -12.14
N VAL A 698 13.38 14.26 -11.25
CA VAL A 698 13.23 13.24 -10.21
C VAL A 698 12.81 11.91 -10.83
N GLN A 699 11.90 11.94 -11.83
CA GLN A 699 11.53 10.73 -12.57
C GLN A 699 12.68 10.20 -13.43
N TRP A 700 13.52 11.07 -14.00
CA TRP A 700 14.70 10.62 -14.76
C TRP A 700 15.70 9.90 -13.87
N PHE A 701 15.98 10.46 -12.68
CA PHE A 701 16.87 9.82 -11.71
C PHE A 701 16.30 8.46 -11.28
N ASP A 702 15.04 8.42 -10.85
CA ASP A 702 14.37 7.19 -10.42
C ASP A 702 14.35 6.12 -11.52
N HIS A 703 13.97 6.47 -12.76
CA HIS A 703 13.98 5.54 -13.88
C HIS A 703 15.39 5.02 -14.22
N LEU A 704 16.39 5.90 -14.35
CA LEU A 704 17.76 5.51 -14.69
C LEU A 704 18.41 4.67 -13.57
N TYR A 705 18.18 5.04 -12.31
CA TYR A 705 18.67 4.31 -11.16
C TYR A 705 18.02 2.92 -11.04
N ARG A 706 16.70 2.81 -11.26
CA ARG A 706 16.00 1.52 -11.39
C ARG A 706 16.64 0.66 -12.49
N ARG A 707 16.76 1.17 -13.73
CA ARG A 707 17.37 0.44 -14.85
C ARG A 707 18.81 0.00 -14.58
N ALA A 708 19.61 0.82 -13.90
CA ALA A 708 20.94 0.43 -13.46
C ALA A 708 20.88 -0.72 -12.44
N MET A 709 19.93 -0.70 -11.50
CA MET A 709 19.81 -1.72 -10.47
C MET A 709 19.43 -3.11 -11.01
N GLN A 710 18.73 -3.21 -12.15
CA GLN A 710 18.55 -4.49 -12.86
C GLN A 710 19.91 -5.13 -13.19
N VAL A 711 20.83 -4.34 -13.76
CA VAL A 711 22.18 -4.79 -14.16
C VAL A 711 23.08 -5.04 -12.93
N VAL A 712 22.85 -4.36 -11.80
CA VAL A 712 23.53 -4.70 -10.52
C VAL A 712 23.05 -6.05 -9.99
N GLN A 713 21.72 -6.28 -9.94
CA GLN A 713 21.14 -7.50 -9.39
C GLN A 713 21.54 -8.74 -10.18
N GLU A 714 21.38 -8.72 -11.51
CA GLU A 714 21.89 -9.79 -12.39
C GLU A 714 23.42 -9.96 -12.22
N GLY A 715 24.14 -8.84 -12.12
CA GLY A 715 25.58 -8.80 -11.86
C GLY A 715 26.03 -9.40 -10.52
N MET A 716 25.14 -9.68 -9.58
CA MET A 716 25.48 -10.32 -8.29
C MET A 716 25.29 -11.84 -8.30
N ILE A 717 24.77 -12.44 -9.38
CA ILE A 717 24.46 -13.88 -9.47
C ILE A 717 25.72 -14.77 -9.53
N SER A 718 26.76 -14.34 -10.25
CA SER A 718 28.06 -15.03 -10.27
C SER A 718 29.21 -14.07 -10.60
N GLN A 719 30.45 -14.52 -10.42
CA GLN A 719 31.64 -13.76 -10.78
C GLN A 719 31.66 -13.37 -12.27
N ASP A 720 31.15 -14.21 -13.17
CA ASP A 720 31.04 -13.91 -14.60
C ASP A 720 30.00 -12.81 -14.87
N HIS A 721 28.83 -12.89 -14.23
CA HIS A 721 27.79 -11.86 -14.34
C HIS A 721 28.28 -10.51 -13.79
N TYR A 722 29.05 -10.53 -12.70
CA TYR A 722 29.70 -9.34 -12.14
C TYR A 722 30.65 -8.69 -13.16
N MET A 723 31.52 -9.49 -13.79
CA MET A 723 32.47 -8.98 -14.79
C MET A 723 31.78 -8.40 -16.03
N VAL A 724 30.71 -9.04 -16.51
CA VAL A 724 29.89 -8.53 -17.63
C VAL A 724 29.21 -7.22 -17.25
N SER A 725 28.56 -7.17 -16.09
CA SER A 725 27.82 -5.98 -15.61
C SER A 725 28.74 -4.80 -15.35
N TRP A 726 29.92 -5.04 -14.73
CA TRP A 726 30.95 -4.03 -14.51
C TRP A 726 31.43 -3.40 -15.82
N GLN A 727 31.74 -4.22 -16.85
CA GLN A 727 32.14 -3.72 -18.16
C GLN A 727 30.99 -2.96 -18.86
N ALA A 728 29.75 -3.45 -18.76
CA ALA A 728 28.57 -2.78 -19.31
C ALA A 728 28.33 -1.40 -18.67
N PHE A 729 28.49 -1.25 -17.36
CA PHE A 729 28.43 0.05 -16.67
C PHE A 729 29.54 0.99 -17.13
N LYS A 730 30.78 0.51 -17.22
CA LYS A 730 31.95 1.28 -17.64
C LYS A 730 31.78 1.83 -19.06
N GLU A 731 31.27 1.02 -19.99
CA GLU A 731 30.95 1.46 -21.34
C GLU A 731 29.77 2.44 -21.39
N SER A 732 28.72 2.18 -20.64
CA SER A 732 27.52 3.04 -20.61
C SER A 732 27.85 4.42 -20.06
N LEU A 733 28.65 4.49 -18.98
CA LEU A 733 29.15 5.74 -18.41
C LEU A 733 29.99 6.53 -19.41
N ASN A 734 30.84 5.85 -20.19
CA ASN A 734 31.63 6.50 -21.24
C ASN A 734 30.74 7.01 -22.39
N LYS A 735 29.76 6.22 -22.84
CA LYS A 735 28.79 6.61 -23.87
C LYS A 735 27.98 7.85 -23.45
N VAL A 736 27.56 7.95 -22.18
CA VAL A 736 26.87 9.12 -21.62
C VAL A 736 27.78 10.35 -21.53
N ARG A 737 29.04 10.19 -21.08
CA ARG A 737 30.00 11.30 -21.02
C ARG A 737 30.27 11.93 -22.39
N LEU A 738 30.40 11.11 -23.43
CA LEU A 738 30.59 11.55 -24.83
C LEU A 738 29.39 12.31 -25.44
N VAL A 739 28.27 12.45 -24.74
CA VAL A 739 27.17 13.34 -25.13
C VAL A 739 27.43 14.78 -24.66
N ALA A 740 28.10 14.98 -23.52
CA ALA A 740 28.44 16.31 -23.02
C ALA A 740 29.41 17.05 -23.96
N ASP A 741 30.36 16.32 -24.56
CA ASP A 741 31.35 16.85 -25.49
C ASP A 741 30.79 17.29 -26.86
N LYS A 742 29.46 17.20 -27.08
CA LYS A 742 28.77 17.62 -28.31
C LYS A 742 28.06 18.96 -28.22
N HIS A 743 28.11 19.66 -27.08
CA HIS A 743 27.53 20.99 -26.89
C HIS A 743 28.58 21.98 -26.35
N VAL A 744 29.49 22.37 -27.25
CA VAL A 744 30.47 23.47 -27.12
C VAL A 744 30.43 24.30 -28.39
#